data_AF-W0JXA5-F1
#
_entry.id   AF-W0JXA5-F1
#
_cell.length_a   1.000
_cell.length_b   1.000
_cell.length_c   1.000
_cell.angle_alpha   90.00
_cell.angle_beta   90.00
_cell.angle_gamma   90.00
#
_symmetry.space_group_name_H-M   'P 1'
#
loop_
_entity.id
_entity.type
_entity.pdbx_description
1 polymer ?
#
loop_
_entity_poly.entity_id
_entity_poly.type
_entity_poly.pdbx_seq_one_letter_code
_entity_poly.pdbx_strand_id
1 'polypeptide(L)'
;MFDSTASILNSESEPLTDDSLIAVWADPTAYNGDEDGNDDAVSYPEDTSIPLVVSSDNAVAFGAPIVQNDTDFNYGNEEFLLNVFDEEIDGESVVFDEGHGQFYDTDEFSTFIDYAETNGYTVEGTTDLASDLGGADAAIVTSPEGSAFTQNELAAVTSYVNGGGTLLLFDQSDFSNYDATDNLNEIAAAIDAPFRFNDDQVYDPENNVYAEFVPTTSNFNTEFEYFEEREGLGFELDRDKTYTVEVVEVTDGDTIDVAFEDGQEEAIRTLGFDTPETGSATNTERAEEWEGIESYDYLESAGEAATAFAREQLSSGDTVELSFDSTEPVRDEYGRVLGYLTYDASGDGTRDTLYNRRVVEEGHARVYGSGFARHDEFLAAEFAARDAGLGVWSESDPSDSSPIRDRPVEDLFFPNPESIVTTAGPVSPHRVPVFAASSATRSGAETTYEGDVPLAAVDYDARLAYLGAPIISETYEEAEDYPVDTSTYENFAFVTELINELSDREDGPVLIEGGHGQFNLEYSLSNEDAAYYQRYLEGQDVLFEQVNDVTTAAASERLAEARALIITTPASAFTENELAAVASFAEEGGTVVLMGSASAPGVQRGYLNNIAAGVDSDLRLGTGSVTDAESNLNDEATIPVTSNLNETEAPSDQHPIARISPDSTEATIGERLSFGVEDTSGNERWIDSLAWDLGDGTAATGWWTDHQYDEPGEYTVTLTATDNKGTETTDTITIPVEDLTQPIARLTASTTNPSVNERVTFRVENSSGNERWIDSLEWTFGDGTTAEGWWNAHRYDEPGEYTVTLTATDNTGAETTETITMTVD
;
A
#
# COMPACT_ATOMS: atom_id res chain seq x y z
N MET A 1 6.28 26.06 -5.34
CA MET A 1 7.08 25.64 -4.16
C MET A 1 7.75 26.87 -3.55
N PHE A 2 7.92 26.92 -2.22
CA PHE A 2 8.46 28.08 -1.49
C PHE A 2 9.48 27.62 -0.45
N ASP A 3 10.76 27.52 -0.82
CA ASP A 3 11.84 27.12 0.10
C ASP A 3 12.13 28.23 1.12
N SER A 4 12.05 27.88 2.42
CA SER A 4 12.45 28.75 3.53
C SER A 4 11.73 30.11 3.47
N THR A 5 10.41 30.06 3.29
CA THR A 5 9.59 31.26 3.11
C THR A 5 9.17 31.90 4.41
N ALA A 6 9.27 33.23 4.46
CA ALA A 6 8.57 34.06 5.43
C ALA A 6 7.13 34.33 4.96
N SER A 7 6.24 34.65 5.90
CA SER A 7 4.92 35.18 5.60
C SER A 7 4.93 36.70 5.43
N ILE A 8 3.87 37.26 4.86
CA ILE A 8 3.78 38.71 4.60
C ILE A 8 2.70 39.35 5.46
N LEU A 9 3.05 40.41 6.20
CA LEU A 9 2.19 41.22 7.07
C LEU A 9 1.67 42.48 6.37
N ASN A 10 0.76 43.20 7.03
CA ASN A 10 0.29 44.50 6.58
C ASN A 10 1.27 45.64 6.98
N SER A 11 1.02 46.86 6.49
CA SER A 11 1.88 48.04 6.76
C SER A 11 2.03 48.44 8.24
N GLU A 12 1.17 47.92 9.13
CA GLU A 12 1.22 48.12 10.58
C GLU A 12 1.92 46.96 11.31
N SER A 13 2.51 46.00 10.58
CA SER A 13 3.12 44.76 11.08
C SER A 13 2.12 43.88 11.84
N GLU A 14 0.87 43.82 11.36
CA GLU A 14 -0.16 42.90 11.83
C GLU A 14 -0.54 41.92 10.69
N PRO A 15 -1.20 40.78 10.97
CA PRO A 15 -1.66 39.84 9.93
C PRO A 15 -2.40 40.55 8.78
N LEU A 16 -1.94 40.31 7.55
CA LEU A 16 -2.54 40.81 6.32
C LEU A 16 -3.73 39.94 5.92
N THR A 17 -4.89 40.57 5.79
CA THR A 17 -6.18 39.91 5.48
C THR A 17 -6.92 40.60 4.34
N ASP A 18 -6.24 41.49 3.61
CA ASP A 18 -6.80 42.14 2.44
C ASP A 18 -6.47 41.30 1.20
N ASP A 19 -7.40 40.41 0.84
CA ASP A 19 -7.26 39.50 -0.30
C ASP A 19 -6.99 40.22 -1.63
N SER A 20 -7.35 41.50 -1.75
CA SER A 20 -7.09 42.28 -2.97
C SER A 20 -5.60 42.57 -3.23
N LEU A 21 -4.75 42.29 -2.25
CA LEU A 21 -3.29 42.41 -2.36
C LEU A 21 -2.60 41.05 -2.45
N ILE A 22 -3.27 39.94 -2.12
CA ILE A 22 -2.61 38.64 -1.94
C ILE A 22 -2.78 37.79 -3.20
N ALA A 23 -1.66 37.40 -3.82
CA ALA A 23 -1.65 36.56 -5.01
C ALA A 23 -1.57 35.06 -4.65
N VAL A 24 -0.80 34.71 -3.62
CA VAL A 24 -0.59 33.31 -3.20
C VAL A 24 -0.67 33.21 -1.68
N TRP A 25 -1.39 32.21 -1.19
CA TRP A 25 -1.39 31.80 0.20
C TRP A 25 -0.70 30.44 0.37
N ALA A 26 -0.20 30.16 1.56
CA ALA A 26 0.14 28.80 1.96
C ALA A 26 -1.12 27.91 2.01
N ASP A 27 -0.93 26.59 2.00
CA ASP A 27 -2.03 25.65 2.20
C ASP A 27 -2.61 25.79 3.63
N PRO A 28 -3.90 25.50 3.88
CA PRO A 28 -4.48 25.61 5.22
C PRO A 28 -3.81 24.79 6.33
N THR A 29 -2.96 23.82 5.99
CA THR A 29 -2.18 23.00 6.93
C THR A 29 -0.92 23.72 7.43
N ALA A 30 -0.52 24.81 6.78
CA ALA A 30 0.67 25.55 7.12
C ALA A 30 0.53 26.40 8.40
N TYR A 31 1.65 26.61 9.10
CA TYR A 31 1.74 27.44 10.30
C TYR A 31 3.04 28.25 10.34
N ASN A 32 3.07 29.32 11.14
CA ASN A 32 4.27 30.14 11.35
C ASN A 32 5.08 29.62 12.55
N GLY A 33 6.39 29.48 12.39
CA GLY A 33 7.36 29.27 13.46
C GLY A 33 8.28 30.48 13.63
N ASP A 34 8.69 30.72 14.88
CA ASP A 34 9.73 31.68 15.27
C ASP A 34 11.00 30.86 15.52
N GLU A 35 11.87 30.75 14.51
CA GLU A 35 12.97 29.79 14.53
C GLU A 35 14.17 30.32 15.33
N ASP A 36 14.43 31.62 15.29
CA ASP A 36 15.52 32.22 16.05
C ASP A 36 15.19 32.43 17.55
N GLY A 37 13.89 32.37 17.89
CA GLY A 37 13.35 32.38 19.24
C GLY A 37 13.46 33.74 19.94
N ASN A 38 13.51 34.83 19.17
CA ASN A 38 13.69 36.19 19.68
C ASN A 38 12.34 36.91 19.99
N ASP A 39 11.20 36.29 19.65
CA ASP A 39 9.81 36.78 19.84
C ASP A 39 9.42 37.99 18.97
N ASP A 40 10.02 38.18 17.79
CA ASP A 40 9.64 39.22 16.81
C ASP A 40 8.83 38.71 15.60
N ALA A 41 8.73 37.39 15.42
CA ALA A 41 7.78 36.74 14.52
C ALA A 41 6.31 37.03 14.89
N VAL A 42 5.48 37.32 13.88
CA VAL A 42 4.02 37.46 14.04
C VAL A 42 3.30 36.22 13.53
N SER A 43 2.75 35.40 14.42
CA SER A 43 1.96 34.23 14.00
C SER A 43 0.56 34.62 13.50
N TYR A 44 0.14 34.02 12.38
CA TYR A 44 -1.24 34.06 11.91
C TYR A 44 -2.15 33.18 12.80
N PRO A 45 -3.39 33.60 13.09
CA PRO A 45 -4.35 32.75 13.81
C PRO A 45 -4.75 31.50 13.00
N GLU A 46 -5.04 30.37 13.66
CA GLU A 46 -5.36 29.05 13.05
C GLU A 46 -6.37 29.10 11.88
N ASP A 47 -7.36 30.00 11.89
CA ASP A 47 -8.38 30.12 10.83
C ASP A 47 -8.07 31.22 9.79
N THR A 48 -6.82 31.70 9.72
CA THR A 48 -6.40 32.80 8.84
C THR A 48 -5.33 32.34 7.87
N SER A 49 -5.59 32.46 6.57
CA SER A 49 -4.65 32.08 5.52
C SER A 49 -3.36 32.91 5.59
N ILE A 50 -2.22 32.24 5.44
CA ILE A 50 -0.88 32.84 5.50
C ILE A 50 -0.48 33.33 4.10
N PRO A 51 -0.27 34.64 3.87
CA PRO A 51 0.14 35.17 2.56
C PRO A 51 1.61 34.89 2.29
N LEU A 52 1.92 34.38 1.09
CA LEU A 52 3.29 34.09 0.62
C LEU A 52 3.74 35.03 -0.52
N VAL A 53 2.79 35.53 -1.32
CA VAL A 53 3.06 36.51 -2.38
C VAL A 53 2.02 37.61 -2.33
N VAL A 54 2.47 38.86 -2.29
CA VAL A 54 1.63 40.06 -2.21
C VAL A 54 2.00 41.03 -3.33
N SER A 55 1.01 41.52 -4.07
CA SER A 55 1.18 42.54 -5.10
C SER A 55 0.44 43.82 -4.71
N SER A 56 1.08 44.95 -4.99
CA SER A 56 0.55 46.30 -4.83
C SER A 56 1.07 47.20 -5.95
N ASP A 57 0.47 48.38 -6.15
CA ASP A 57 0.81 49.29 -7.26
C ASP A 57 2.34 49.48 -7.45
N ASN A 58 2.91 48.80 -8.46
CA ASN A 58 4.34 48.78 -8.83
C ASN A 58 5.31 48.16 -7.79
N ALA A 59 4.82 47.31 -6.89
CA ALA A 59 5.65 46.54 -5.96
C ALA A 59 5.08 45.16 -5.65
N VAL A 60 5.87 44.12 -5.88
CA VAL A 60 5.53 42.71 -5.60
C VAL A 60 6.50 42.15 -4.55
N ALA A 61 5.96 41.50 -3.54
CA ALA A 61 6.68 40.88 -2.44
C ALA A 61 6.52 39.36 -2.46
N PHE A 62 7.63 38.66 -2.34
CA PHE A 62 7.72 37.21 -2.24
C PHE A 62 8.38 36.86 -0.91
N GLY A 63 7.77 35.97 -0.14
CA GLY A 63 8.34 35.50 1.13
C GLY A 63 9.59 34.63 0.99
N ALA A 64 9.91 34.17 -0.22
CA ALA A 64 11.07 33.34 -0.54
C ALA A 64 11.62 33.67 -1.93
N PRO A 65 12.92 33.37 -2.19
CA PRO A 65 13.52 33.34 -3.54
C PRO A 65 13.02 32.15 -4.36
N ILE A 66 11.87 32.30 -5.00
CA ILE A 66 11.17 31.19 -5.66
C ILE A 66 11.80 30.65 -6.97
N VAL A 67 12.94 31.16 -7.45
CA VAL A 67 13.52 30.75 -8.76
C VAL A 67 15.04 30.64 -8.74
N GLN A 68 15.61 30.38 -7.56
CA GLN A 68 17.05 30.13 -7.44
C GLN A 68 17.41 28.80 -8.14
N ASN A 69 18.67 28.58 -8.49
CA ASN A 69 19.08 27.48 -9.38
C ASN A 69 18.78 26.06 -8.86
N ASP A 70 18.59 25.90 -7.55
CA ASP A 70 18.20 24.62 -6.94
C ASP A 70 16.68 24.46 -6.78
N THR A 71 15.89 25.46 -7.21
CA THR A 71 14.43 25.34 -7.28
C THR A 71 14.05 24.27 -8.30
N ASP A 72 13.20 23.34 -7.90
CA ASP A 72 12.56 22.40 -8.80
C ASP A 72 11.51 23.11 -9.67
N PHE A 73 11.85 23.39 -10.92
CA PHE A 73 10.97 24.01 -11.90
C PHE A 73 9.82 23.12 -12.38
N ASN A 74 9.76 21.84 -11.98
CA ASN A 74 8.56 21.03 -12.21
C ASN A 74 7.32 21.56 -11.45
N TYR A 75 7.51 22.47 -10.48
CA TYR A 75 6.41 23.17 -9.80
C TYR A 75 5.96 24.46 -10.50
N GLY A 76 6.53 24.79 -11.67
CA GLY A 76 6.13 25.95 -12.50
C GLY A 76 6.51 27.31 -11.92
N ASN A 77 7.44 27.34 -10.97
CA ASN A 77 7.90 28.55 -10.29
C ASN A 77 8.46 29.61 -11.25
N GLU A 78 9.22 29.19 -12.26
CA GLU A 78 9.76 30.02 -13.33
C GLU A 78 8.67 30.63 -14.20
N GLU A 79 7.61 29.88 -14.48
CA GLU A 79 6.48 30.38 -15.26
C GLU A 79 5.71 31.42 -14.45
N PHE A 80 5.46 31.15 -13.18
CA PHE A 80 4.80 32.07 -12.27
C PHE A 80 5.54 33.41 -12.19
N LEU A 81 6.86 33.41 -11.98
CA LEU A 81 7.61 34.65 -11.93
C LEU A 81 7.65 35.38 -13.28
N LEU A 82 7.72 34.65 -14.39
CA LEU A 82 7.66 35.25 -15.72
C LEU A 82 6.27 35.86 -16.03
N ASN A 83 5.19 35.28 -15.53
CA ASN A 83 3.86 35.87 -15.62
C ASN A 83 3.73 37.14 -14.78
N VAL A 84 4.37 37.19 -13.60
CA VAL A 84 4.51 38.43 -12.83
C VAL A 84 5.27 39.48 -13.64
N PHE A 85 6.34 39.10 -14.36
CA PHE A 85 7.05 40.03 -15.23
C PHE A 85 6.15 40.57 -16.35
N ASP A 86 5.38 39.71 -17.00
CA ASP A 86 4.50 40.09 -18.11
C ASP A 86 3.38 41.05 -17.68
N GLU A 87 2.85 40.91 -16.46
CA GLU A 87 1.78 41.76 -15.94
C GLU A 87 2.31 43.06 -15.31
N GLU A 88 3.37 42.99 -14.51
CA GLU A 88 3.80 44.11 -13.66
C GLU A 88 4.88 44.99 -14.29
N ILE A 89 5.60 44.54 -15.34
CA ILE A 89 6.72 45.30 -15.92
C ILE A 89 6.30 45.97 -17.23
N ASP A 90 6.26 47.32 -17.26
CA ASP A 90 6.01 48.10 -18.48
C ASP A 90 7.29 48.27 -19.34
N GLY A 91 7.87 47.13 -19.77
CA GLY A 91 9.07 47.08 -20.59
C GLY A 91 9.82 45.74 -20.51
N GLU A 92 11.12 45.76 -20.84
CA GLU A 92 11.95 44.54 -20.99
C GLU A 92 13.21 44.59 -20.12
N SER A 93 13.59 45.75 -19.58
CA SER A 93 14.85 45.94 -18.84
C SER A 93 14.66 45.75 -17.35
N VAL A 94 15.36 44.79 -16.76
CA VAL A 94 15.34 44.50 -15.33
C VAL A 94 16.74 44.69 -14.76
N VAL A 95 16.88 45.42 -13.66
CA VAL A 95 18.13 45.52 -12.91
C VAL A 95 18.05 44.70 -11.63
N PHE A 96 19.07 43.89 -11.36
CA PHE A 96 19.15 43.07 -10.17
C PHE A 96 20.16 43.71 -9.21
N ASP A 97 19.75 44.02 -7.98
CA ASP A 97 20.67 44.61 -7.00
C ASP A 97 21.75 43.61 -6.57
N GLU A 98 23.02 43.99 -6.71
CA GLU A 98 24.19 43.28 -6.18
C GLU A 98 25.04 44.20 -5.29
N GLY A 99 24.54 45.41 -5.00
CA GLY A 99 25.27 46.46 -4.29
C GLY A 99 25.28 46.29 -2.77
N HIS A 100 24.31 45.56 -2.22
CA HIS A 100 24.05 45.51 -0.78
C HIS A 100 24.40 44.17 -0.12
N GLY A 101 25.18 43.33 -0.83
CA GLY A 101 25.60 42.03 -0.32
C GLY A 101 24.43 41.07 -0.21
N GLN A 102 23.69 40.93 -1.30
CA GLN A 102 22.59 39.99 -1.39
C GLN A 102 23.07 38.58 -1.04
N PHE A 103 22.25 37.84 -0.30
CA PHE A 103 22.45 36.41 -0.16
C PHE A 103 22.24 35.72 -1.52
N TYR A 104 21.14 36.08 -2.19
CA TYR A 104 20.79 35.62 -3.52
C TYR A 104 21.17 36.64 -4.60
N ASP A 105 22.19 36.34 -5.38
CA ASP A 105 22.67 37.18 -6.49
C ASP A 105 22.32 36.60 -7.88
N THR A 106 22.80 37.24 -8.95
CA THR A 106 22.52 36.77 -10.31
C THR A 106 23.15 35.43 -10.65
N ASP A 107 24.21 35.00 -9.96
CA ASP A 107 24.77 33.66 -10.17
C ASP A 107 23.78 32.61 -9.65
N GLU A 108 23.13 32.85 -8.50
CA GLU A 108 22.12 31.96 -7.91
C GLU A 108 20.79 31.94 -8.69
N PHE A 109 20.49 32.97 -9.48
CA PHE A 109 19.28 33.06 -10.31
C PHE A 109 19.55 32.78 -11.81
N SER A 110 20.76 32.37 -12.17
CA SER A 110 21.22 32.33 -13.57
C SER A 110 20.34 31.47 -14.50
N THR A 111 19.78 30.35 -14.02
CA THR A 111 18.89 29.50 -14.83
C THR A 111 17.59 30.22 -15.19
N PHE A 112 16.96 30.89 -14.22
CA PHE A 112 15.78 31.70 -14.47
C PHE A 112 16.09 32.92 -15.32
N ILE A 113 17.25 33.57 -15.11
CA ILE A 113 17.69 34.73 -15.91
C ILE A 113 17.81 34.34 -17.39
N ASP A 114 18.47 33.22 -17.71
CA ASP A 114 18.58 32.72 -19.09
C ASP A 114 17.19 32.43 -19.70
N TYR A 115 16.25 31.92 -18.90
CA TYR A 115 14.86 31.70 -19.30
C TYR A 115 14.10 33.00 -19.56
N ALA A 116 14.21 33.99 -18.67
CA ALA A 116 13.60 35.30 -18.83
C ALA A 116 14.18 36.04 -20.07
N GLU A 117 15.48 35.95 -20.30
CA GLU A 117 16.14 36.52 -21.49
C GLU A 117 15.67 35.86 -22.79
N THR A 118 15.49 34.53 -22.77
CA THR A 118 14.91 33.78 -23.90
C THR A 118 13.47 34.21 -24.18
N ASN A 119 12.75 34.66 -23.14
CA ASN A 119 11.40 35.19 -23.22
C ASN A 119 11.31 36.71 -23.46
N GLY A 120 12.44 37.38 -23.72
CA GLY A 120 12.46 38.76 -24.22
C GLY A 120 12.83 39.82 -23.19
N TYR A 121 13.15 39.44 -21.95
CA TYR A 121 13.67 40.36 -20.95
C TYR A 121 15.19 40.54 -21.09
N THR A 122 15.73 41.53 -20.41
CA THR A 122 17.18 41.70 -20.20
C THR A 122 17.39 41.95 -18.73
N VAL A 123 18.05 41.02 -18.04
CA VAL A 123 18.31 41.10 -16.60
C VAL A 123 19.80 41.38 -16.39
N GLU A 124 20.13 42.52 -15.78
CA GLU A 124 21.51 42.91 -15.52
C GLU A 124 21.74 43.19 -14.03
N GLY A 125 22.73 42.51 -13.44
CA GLY A 125 23.21 42.80 -12.09
C GLY A 125 23.85 44.19 -12.00
N THR A 126 23.57 44.93 -10.91
CA THR A 126 24.16 46.25 -10.65
C THR A 126 24.62 46.41 -9.20
N THR A 127 25.81 46.99 -9.01
CA THR A 127 26.32 47.37 -7.69
C THR A 127 25.97 48.82 -7.28
N ASP A 128 25.26 49.57 -8.12
CA ASP A 128 24.86 50.97 -7.88
C ASP A 128 23.42 51.18 -8.34
N LEU A 129 22.50 50.48 -7.67
CA LEU A 129 21.07 50.44 -8.00
C LEU A 129 20.50 51.86 -8.20
N ALA A 130 20.79 52.79 -7.29
CA ALA A 130 20.30 54.17 -7.36
C ALA A 130 20.66 54.92 -8.66
N SER A 131 21.78 54.58 -9.29
CA SER A 131 22.22 55.17 -10.55
C SER A 131 21.58 54.52 -11.78
N ASP A 132 21.28 53.22 -11.70
CA ASP A 132 20.83 52.41 -12.84
C ASP A 132 19.30 52.29 -12.93
N LEU A 133 18.55 52.51 -11.85
CA LEU A 133 17.07 52.54 -11.83
C LEU A 133 16.46 53.45 -12.91
N GLY A 134 17.13 54.54 -13.28
CA GLY A 134 16.61 55.48 -14.29
C GLY A 134 16.58 54.93 -15.73
N GLY A 135 17.19 53.77 -15.98
CA GLY A 135 17.21 53.10 -17.27
C GLY A 135 16.48 51.76 -17.31
N ALA A 136 15.94 51.30 -16.17
CA ALA A 136 15.29 50.00 -16.04
C ALA A 136 13.76 50.15 -15.95
N ASP A 137 13.05 49.12 -16.38
CA ASP A 137 11.59 49.00 -16.30
C ASP A 137 11.16 48.28 -15.01
N ALA A 138 12.00 47.37 -14.50
CA ALA A 138 11.88 46.80 -13.16
C ALA A 138 13.22 46.72 -12.41
N ALA A 139 13.13 46.56 -11.10
CA ALA A 139 14.26 46.24 -10.22
C ALA A 139 13.95 45.06 -9.32
N ILE A 140 14.91 44.15 -9.15
CA ILE A 140 14.86 43.03 -8.20
C ILE A 140 15.78 43.32 -7.03
N VAL A 141 15.27 43.15 -5.81
CA VAL A 141 16.04 43.20 -4.58
C VAL A 141 15.69 41.96 -3.76
N THR A 142 16.67 41.09 -3.58
CA THR A 142 16.59 39.93 -2.66
C THR A 142 17.01 40.36 -1.24
N SER A 143 17.02 39.45 -0.26
CA SER A 143 17.42 39.79 1.11
C SER A 143 18.87 40.32 1.19
N PRO A 144 19.08 41.60 1.60
CA PRO A 144 20.42 42.21 1.60
C PRO A 144 21.14 42.00 2.95
N GLU A 145 22.21 41.20 2.98
CA GLU A 145 22.98 40.90 4.21
C GLU A 145 24.07 41.94 4.55
N GLY A 146 24.57 42.66 3.54
CA GLY A 146 25.82 43.40 3.65
C GLY A 146 25.68 44.80 4.26
N SER A 147 24.68 45.57 3.83
CA SER A 147 24.45 46.93 4.33
C SER A 147 23.05 47.47 4.03
N ALA A 148 22.42 48.10 5.02
CA ALA A 148 21.18 48.85 4.86
C ALA A 148 21.27 49.93 3.76
N PHE A 149 20.15 50.15 3.07
CA PHE A 149 20.02 51.17 2.03
C PHE A 149 20.22 52.57 2.62
N THR A 150 21.06 53.37 1.98
CA THR A 150 21.23 54.76 2.40
C THR A 150 19.98 55.57 2.09
N GLN A 151 19.79 56.67 2.81
CA GLN A 151 18.68 57.58 2.59
C GLN A 151 18.62 58.16 1.15
N ASN A 152 19.73 58.15 0.41
CA ASN A 152 19.74 58.54 -1.00
C ASN A 152 19.25 57.40 -1.91
N GLU A 153 19.62 56.15 -1.63
CA GLU A 153 19.12 54.97 -2.36
C GLU A 153 17.62 54.81 -2.11
N LEU A 154 17.16 54.87 -0.86
CA LEU A 154 15.73 54.85 -0.54
C LEU A 154 14.97 55.95 -1.29
N ALA A 155 15.50 57.18 -1.35
CA ALA A 155 14.87 58.26 -2.10
C ALA A 155 14.87 58.02 -3.63
N ALA A 156 15.86 57.31 -4.17
CA ALA A 156 15.92 56.92 -5.57
C ALA A 156 14.87 55.84 -5.87
N VAL A 157 14.79 54.78 -5.05
CA VAL A 157 13.77 53.72 -5.15
C VAL A 157 12.36 54.31 -5.03
N THR A 158 12.10 55.18 -4.03
CA THR A 158 10.82 55.90 -3.93
C THR A 158 10.52 56.72 -5.18
N SER A 159 11.50 57.43 -5.74
CA SER A 159 11.27 58.23 -6.96
C SER A 159 11.04 57.35 -8.19
N TYR A 160 11.63 56.17 -8.22
CA TYR A 160 11.50 55.19 -9.30
C TYR A 160 10.09 54.57 -9.30
N VAL A 161 9.65 54.03 -8.16
CA VAL A 161 8.30 53.47 -7.99
C VAL A 161 7.21 54.51 -8.25
N ASN A 162 7.36 55.74 -7.72
CA ASN A 162 6.43 56.84 -8.04
C ASN A 162 6.46 57.27 -9.53
N GLY A 163 7.51 56.90 -10.25
CA GLY A 163 7.67 57.12 -11.68
C GLY A 163 7.00 56.06 -12.54
N GLY A 164 6.47 54.98 -11.95
CA GLY A 164 5.89 53.82 -12.62
C GLY A 164 6.88 52.69 -12.89
N GLY A 165 8.04 52.68 -12.23
CA GLY A 165 8.96 51.55 -12.28
C GLY A 165 8.56 50.47 -11.26
N THR A 166 8.74 49.20 -11.61
CA THR A 166 8.28 48.07 -10.80
C THR A 166 9.38 47.53 -9.90
N LEU A 167 9.05 47.24 -8.64
CA LEU A 167 9.99 46.68 -7.68
C LEU A 167 9.56 45.27 -7.26
N LEU A 168 10.43 44.29 -7.44
CA LEU A 168 10.23 42.93 -6.94
C LEU A 168 11.16 42.73 -5.74
N LEU A 169 10.55 42.37 -4.60
CA LEU A 169 11.22 42.16 -3.33
C LEU A 169 11.10 40.68 -2.95
N PHE A 170 12.23 40.02 -2.73
CA PHE A 170 12.27 38.63 -2.28
C PHE A 170 12.91 38.60 -0.90
N ASP A 171 12.16 38.09 0.07
CA ASP A 171 12.69 37.79 1.39
C ASP A 171 13.06 36.32 1.53
N GLN A 172 13.48 35.93 2.73
CA GLN A 172 13.71 34.57 3.20
C GLN A 172 13.37 34.51 4.69
N SER A 173 13.01 33.32 5.20
CA SER A 173 12.81 33.10 6.62
C SER A 173 14.05 33.42 7.48
N ASP A 174 13.81 33.67 8.75
CA ASP A 174 14.79 34.12 9.76
C ASP A 174 15.77 33.03 10.26
N PHE A 175 15.80 31.86 9.60
CA PHE A 175 16.55 30.67 10.04
C PHE A 175 18.01 31.05 10.41
N SER A 176 18.39 30.79 11.68
CA SER A 176 19.71 31.13 12.27
C SER A 176 19.99 32.64 12.53
N ASN A 177 18.97 33.44 12.89
CA ASN A 177 19.04 34.91 13.10
C ASN A 177 19.39 35.67 11.80
N TYR A 178 18.75 35.30 10.71
CA TYR A 178 18.91 35.99 9.44
C TYR A 178 18.06 37.28 9.41
N ASP A 179 18.60 38.38 9.94
CA ASP A 179 17.88 39.67 10.08
C ASP A 179 18.10 40.61 8.86
N ALA A 180 17.73 40.14 7.67
CA ALA A 180 17.67 40.99 6.47
C ALA A 180 16.25 41.53 6.19
N THR A 181 15.24 40.94 6.84
CA THR A 181 13.82 41.33 6.87
C THR A 181 13.66 42.83 7.13
N ASP A 182 14.43 43.38 8.08
CA ASP A 182 14.41 44.80 8.44
C ASP A 182 14.82 45.72 7.28
N ASN A 183 15.83 45.33 6.49
CA ASN A 183 16.30 46.13 5.36
C ASN A 183 15.26 46.18 4.24
N LEU A 184 14.60 45.06 3.94
CA LEU A 184 13.49 45.01 2.97
C LEU A 184 12.28 45.81 3.47
N ASN A 185 11.98 45.74 4.77
CA ASN A 185 10.94 46.53 5.39
C ASN A 185 11.24 48.04 5.39
N GLU A 186 12.50 48.47 5.46
CA GLU A 186 12.89 49.87 5.23
C GLU A 186 12.58 50.34 3.80
N ILE A 187 12.80 49.48 2.79
CA ILE A 187 12.45 49.76 1.39
C ILE A 187 10.92 49.85 1.23
N ALA A 188 10.19 48.84 1.72
CA ALA A 188 8.72 48.80 1.69
C ALA A 188 8.11 50.04 2.36
N ALA A 189 8.66 50.46 3.51
CA ALA A 189 8.24 51.69 4.19
C ALA A 189 8.58 52.96 3.39
N ALA A 190 9.73 53.02 2.71
CA ALA A 190 10.13 54.18 1.92
C ALA A 190 9.25 54.41 0.68
N ILE A 191 8.70 53.33 0.10
CA ILE A 191 7.79 53.40 -1.04
C ILE A 191 6.30 53.47 -0.64
N ASP A 192 6.00 53.49 0.67
CA ASP A 192 4.63 53.48 1.22
C ASP A 192 3.84 52.22 0.82
N ALA A 193 4.53 51.07 0.73
CA ALA A 193 3.91 49.78 0.40
C ALA A 193 2.94 49.33 1.51
N PRO A 194 1.81 48.69 1.15
CA PRO A 194 0.79 48.25 2.10
C PRO A 194 1.16 46.98 2.87
N PHE A 195 2.35 46.40 2.63
CA PHE A 195 2.82 45.15 3.21
C PHE A 195 4.16 45.31 3.96
N ARG A 196 4.47 44.35 4.83
CA ARG A 196 5.78 44.17 5.46
C ARG A 196 6.13 42.68 5.43
N PHE A 197 7.40 42.34 5.31
CA PHE A 197 7.84 40.97 5.53
C PHE A 197 7.82 40.65 7.02
N ASN A 198 7.41 39.43 7.34
CA ASN A 198 7.43 38.90 8.70
C ASN A 198 8.80 38.28 8.99
N ASP A 199 9.17 38.24 10.26
CA ASP A 199 10.40 37.59 10.70
C ASP A 199 10.06 36.18 11.21
N ASP A 200 9.59 35.33 10.31
CA ASP A 200 9.12 33.99 10.63
C ASP A 200 9.53 32.96 9.58
N GLN A 201 9.27 31.69 9.89
CA GLN A 201 9.35 30.60 8.93
C GLN A 201 7.97 29.94 8.79
N VAL A 202 7.49 29.80 7.56
CA VAL A 202 6.26 29.07 7.28
C VAL A 202 6.59 27.59 7.11
N TYR A 203 5.95 26.76 7.92
CA TYR A 203 6.06 25.32 7.91
C TYR A 203 4.75 24.70 7.42
N ASP A 204 4.83 23.61 6.66
CA ASP A 204 3.69 22.81 6.25
C ASP A 204 4.06 21.32 6.26
N PRO A 205 3.63 20.53 7.26
CA PRO A 205 3.98 19.12 7.34
C PRO A 205 3.21 18.25 6.33
N GLU A 206 2.13 18.75 5.74
CA GLU A 206 1.26 17.98 4.84
C GLU A 206 1.55 18.27 3.36
N ASN A 207 1.81 19.54 3.01
CA ASN A 207 2.03 19.97 1.64
C ASN A 207 3.42 20.60 1.47
N ASN A 208 4.47 19.79 1.39
CA ASN A 208 5.84 20.26 1.22
C ASN A 208 6.67 19.42 0.25
N VAL A 209 7.87 19.91 -0.08
CA VAL A 209 8.89 19.15 -0.80
C VAL A 209 9.92 18.64 0.19
N TYR A 210 9.72 17.40 0.66
CA TYR A 210 10.59 16.63 1.58
C TYR A 210 10.77 17.18 3.00
N ALA A 211 10.72 18.49 3.19
CA ALA A 211 10.89 19.13 4.47
C ALA A 211 9.78 20.14 4.70
N GLU A 212 9.23 20.15 5.92
CA GLU A 212 8.12 21.04 6.30
C GLU A 212 8.40 22.53 6.02
N PHE A 213 9.65 22.96 5.96
CA PHE A 213 10.04 24.34 5.62
C PHE A 213 10.09 24.66 4.11
N VAL A 214 9.74 23.70 3.25
CA VAL A 214 9.63 23.88 1.79
C VAL A 214 8.18 23.69 1.36
N PRO A 215 7.24 24.53 1.83
CA PRO A 215 5.83 24.37 1.50
C PRO A 215 5.56 24.44 0.00
N THR A 216 4.58 23.65 -0.43
CA THR A 216 3.94 23.70 -1.74
C THR A 216 2.52 24.20 -1.55
N THR A 217 1.97 24.85 -2.58
CA THR A 217 0.60 25.38 -2.49
C THR A 217 -0.01 25.47 -3.87
N SER A 218 -1.32 25.21 -3.92
CA SER A 218 -2.19 25.52 -5.07
C SER A 218 -3.21 26.60 -4.72
N ASN A 219 -3.08 27.22 -3.54
CA ASN A 219 -4.00 28.21 -3.00
C ASN A 219 -3.72 29.60 -3.61
N PHE A 220 -4.18 29.77 -4.85
CA PHE A 220 -3.92 30.94 -5.68
C PHE A 220 -5.11 31.90 -5.75
N ASN A 221 -4.82 33.20 -5.75
CA ASN A 221 -5.80 34.22 -6.06
C ASN A 221 -5.87 34.46 -7.57
N THR A 222 -6.78 33.74 -8.24
CA THR A 222 -7.01 33.87 -9.69
C THR A 222 -7.60 35.23 -10.14
N GLU A 223 -7.78 36.21 -9.25
CA GLU A 223 -8.04 37.60 -9.65
C GLU A 223 -6.78 38.30 -10.19
N PHE A 224 -5.59 37.76 -9.90
CA PHE A 224 -4.33 38.14 -10.53
C PHE A 224 -4.08 37.30 -11.79
N GLU A 225 -3.55 37.92 -12.84
CA GLU A 225 -3.23 37.27 -14.12
C GLU A 225 -1.86 36.56 -14.11
N TYR A 226 -1.38 36.15 -12.92
CA TYR A 226 -0.04 35.54 -12.75
C TYR A 226 0.00 34.02 -13.05
N PHE A 227 -1.15 33.40 -13.30
CA PHE A 227 -1.30 31.94 -13.35
C PHE A 227 -1.67 31.44 -14.75
N GLU A 228 -1.24 32.14 -15.81
CA GLU A 228 -1.38 31.66 -17.18
C GLU A 228 -0.44 30.46 -17.43
N GLU A 229 -0.97 29.37 -18.00
CA GLU A 229 -0.18 28.17 -18.36
C GLU A 229 0.80 28.48 -19.51
N ARG A 230 2.07 28.09 -19.37
CA ARG A 230 3.12 28.27 -20.40
C ARG A 230 3.89 26.99 -20.63
N GLU A 231 4.88 27.06 -21.53
CA GLU A 231 5.83 25.98 -21.77
C GLU A 231 7.15 26.46 -21.14
N GLY A 232 7.42 25.98 -19.92
CA GLY A 232 8.50 26.42 -19.04
C GLY A 232 9.77 25.59 -19.11
N LEU A 233 10.54 25.64 -18.02
CA LEU A 233 11.76 24.85 -17.84
C LEU A 233 11.46 23.46 -17.24
N GLY A 234 10.29 23.27 -16.62
CA GLY A 234 9.85 21.97 -16.11
C GLY A 234 9.59 20.94 -17.21
N PHE A 235 10.06 19.71 -17.01
CA PHE A 235 9.79 18.58 -17.91
C PHE A 235 8.63 17.76 -17.38
N GLU A 236 7.43 18.17 -17.76
CA GLU A 236 6.21 17.52 -17.30
C GLU A 236 5.92 16.25 -18.09
N LEU A 237 5.97 15.11 -17.40
CA LEU A 237 5.59 13.81 -17.93
C LEU A 237 4.11 13.54 -17.63
N ASP A 238 3.35 13.32 -18.69
CA ASP A 238 1.93 12.98 -18.63
C ASP A 238 1.77 11.47 -18.38
N ARG A 239 1.25 11.11 -17.21
CA ARG A 239 1.01 9.73 -16.78
C ARG A 239 0.19 8.92 -17.79
N ASP A 240 -0.72 9.55 -18.52
CA ASP A 240 -1.59 8.87 -19.49
C ASP A 240 -0.93 8.67 -20.86
N LYS A 241 0.32 9.15 -21.04
CA LYS A 241 1.09 9.00 -22.28
C LYS A 241 2.14 7.91 -22.18
N THR A 242 2.42 7.30 -23.33
CA THR A 242 3.58 6.44 -23.55
C THR A 242 4.62 7.22 -24.33
N TYR A 243 5.85 7.19 -23.85
CA TYR A 243 6.99 7.88 -24.45
C TYR A 243 7.92 6.87 -25.12
N THR A 244 8.38 7.18 -26.32
CA THR A 244 9.47 6.42 -26.96
C THR A 244 10.78 7.08 -26.57
N VAL A 245 11.64 6.33 -25.86
CA VAL A 245 12.91 6.83 -25.31
C VAL A 245 14.08 5.94 -25.74
N GLU A 246 15.28 6.50 -25.79
CA GLU A 246 16.52 5.79 -26.09
C GLU A 246 17.23 5.43 -24.78
N VAL A 247 17.64 4.17 -24.60
CA VAL A 247 18.44 3.75 -23.44
C VAL A 247 19.84 4.36 -23.56
N VAL A 248 20.23 5.16 -22.57
CA VAL A 248 21.55 5.78 -22.49
C VAL A 248 22.53 4.81 -21.83
N GLU A 249 22.22 4.41 -20.59
CA GLU A 249 23.01 3.52 -19.77
C GLU A 249 22.11 2.73 -18.81
N VAL A 250 22.59 1.55 -18.41
CA VAL A 250 21.98 0.74 -17.35
C VAL A 250 22.89 0.83 -16.12
N THR A 251 22.39 1.52 -15.10
CA THR A 251 23.09 1.78 -13.85
C THR A 251 23.22 0.47 -13.07
N ASP A 252 22.09 -0.18 -12.81
CA ASP A 252 21.95 -1.46 -12.11
C ASP A 252 20.73 -2.25 -12.65
N GLY A 253 20.22 -3.21 -11.88
CA GLY A 253 19.12 -4.09 -12.31
C GLY A 253 17.76 -3.41 -12.44
N ASP A 254 17.55 -2.29 -11.77
CA ASP A 254 16.25 -1.61 -11.66
C ASP A 254 16.32 -0.10 -11.92
N THR A 255 17.50 0.43 -12.27
CA THR A 255 17.72 1.83 -12.60
C THR A 255 18.34 1.97 -14.00
N ILE A 256 17.62 2.64 -14.90
CA ILE A 256 17.98 2.80 -16.32
C ILE A 256 17.93 4.28 -16.70
N ASP A 257 19.01 4.82 -17.24
CA ASP A 257 19.04 6.17 -17.79
C ASP A 257 18.52 6.16 -19.23
N VAL A 258 17.60 7.07 -19.55
CA VAL A 258 16.98 7.18 -20.89
C VAL A 258 17.01 8.61 -21.42
N ALA A 259 17.02 8.75 -22.73
CA ALA A 259 16.93 10.03 -23.44
C ALA A 259 15.61 10.16 -24.21
N PHE A 260 14.94 11.31 -24.06
CA PHE A 260 13.74 11.70 -24.81
C PHE A 260 14.10 12.30 -26.18
N GLU A 261 13.10 12.50 -27.04
CA GLU A 261 13.31 12.95 -28.43
C GLU A 261 13.94 14.36 -28.53
N ASP A 262 13.72 15.21 -27.54
CA ASP A 262 14.32 16.55 -27.41
C ASP A 262 15.76 16.53 -26.87
N GLY A 263 16.25 15.37 -26.44
CA GLY A 263 17.57 15.17 -25.89
C GLY A 263 17.66 15.31 -24.36
N GLN A 264 16.53 15.46 -23.66
CA GLN A 264 16.50 15.39 -22.21
C GLN A 264 16.80 13.96 -21.72
N GLU A 265 17.68 13.84 -20.73
CA GLU A 265 18.01 12.56 -20.09
C GLU A 265 17.37 12.47 -18.71
N GLU A 266 16.82 11.31 -18.37
CA GLU A 266 16.16 11.02 -17.09
C GLU A 266 16.56 9.64 -16.59
N ALA A 267 16.70 9.50 -15.27
CA ALA A 267 16.85 8.20 -14.62
C ALA A 267 15.46 7.58 -14.38
N ILE A 268 15.25 6.38 -14.89
CA ILE A 268 14.05 5.58 -14.67
C ILE A 268 14.33 4.56 -13.57
N ARG A 269 13.63 4.69 -12.44
CA ARG A 269 13.50 3.61 -11.45
C ARG A 269 12.36 2.71 -11.92
N THR A 270 12.70 1.50 -12.36
CA THR A 270 11.71 0.58 -12.91
C THR A 270 10.77 0.10 -11.81
N LEU A 271 9.48 0.34 -12.02
CA LEU A 271 8.45 0.11 -11.02
C LEU A 271 8.15 -1.38 -10.80
N GLY A 272 7.94 -1.75 -9.54
CA GLY A 272 7.30 -2.99 -9.10
C GLY A 272 8.24 -4.14 -8.73
N PHE A 273 9.56 -3.92 -8.72
CA PHE A 273 10.52 -4.90 -8.25
C PHE A 273 11.78 -4.22 -7.73
N ASP A 274 12.55 -4.96 -6.94
CA ASP A 274 13.84 -4.54 -6.40
C ASP A 274 14.89 -5.62 -6.66
N THR A 275 16.08 -5.20 -7.07
CA THR A 275 17.21 -6.11 -7.33
C THR A 275 18.21 -6.05 -6.18
N PRO A 276 18.92 -7.15 -5.85
CA PRO A 276 19.91 -7.10 -4.79
C PRO A 276 20.96 -6.03 -5.06
N GLU A 277 21.42 -5.38 -4.00
CA GLU A 277 22.31 -4.24 -4.05
C GLU A 277 23.72 -4.61 -4.52
N THR A 278 24.38 -3.69 -5.21
CA THR A 278 25.73 -3.91 -5.76
C THR A 278 26.79 -2.97 -5.20
N GLY A 279 28.02 -3.48 -5.07
CA GLY A 279 29.20 -2.67 -4.80
C GLY A 279 29.10 -1.85 -3.51
N SER A 280 29.11 -0.52 -3.62
CA SER A 280 29.09 0.37 -2.45
C SER A 280 27.73 0.52 -1.79
N ALA A 281 26.65 0.00 -2.39
CA ALA A 281 25.31 -0.02 -1.80
C ALA A 281 25.04 -1.30 -0.98
N THR A 282 25.95 -2.27 -0.95
CA THR A 282 25.80 -3.51 -0.17
C THR A 282 25.62 -3.30 1.34
N ASN A 283 25.93 -2.10 1.86
CA ASN A 283 25.70 -1.76 3.26
C ASN A 283 24.27 -1.26 3.56
N THR A 284 23.45 -1.04 2.52
CA THR A 284 22.03 -0.70 2.64
C THR A 284 21.13 -1.90 2.37
N GLU A 285 21.68 -2.98 1.82
CA GLU A 285 20.99 -4.27 1.64
C GLU A 285 20.44 -4.80 2.97
N ARG A 286 19.26 -5.41 2.92
CA ARG A 286 18.60 -6.05 4.07
C ARG A 286 18.25 -7.48 3.72
N ALA A 287 18.92 -8.42 4.36
CA ALA A 287 18.67 -9.83 4.10
C ALA A 287 17.21 -10.22 4.47
N GLU A 288 16.63 -9.56 5.47
CA GLU A 288 15.26 -9.76 5.97
C GLU A 288 14.18 -9.62 4.88
N GLU A 289 14.44 -8.84 3.83
CA GLU A 289 13.54 -8.67 2.67
C GLU A 289 13.64 -9.82 1.66
N TRP A 290 14.68 -10.65 1.74
CA TRP A 290 14.93 -11.78 0.86
C TRP A 290 14.55 -13.10 1.53
N GLU A 291 13.41 -13.64 1.14
CA GLU A 291 12.84 -14.86 1.73
C GLU A 291 13.85 -16.01 1.73
N GLY A 292 14.18 -16.51 2.93
CA GLY A 292 15.08 -17.65 3.10
C GLY A 292 16.54 -17.42 2.69
N ILE A 293 16.98 -16.17 2.47
CA ILE A 293 18.36 -15.83 2.09
C ILE A 293 18.98 -14.91 3.15
N GLU A 294 20.01 -15.40 3.84
CA GLU A 294 20.70 -14.63 4.90
C GLU A 294 22.09 -14.11 4.49
N SER A 295 22.59 -14.48 3.30
CA SER A 295 23.99 -14.23 2.91
C SER A 295 24.15 -12.96 2.06
N TYR A 296 24.59 -11.87 2.70
CA TYR A 296 24.96 -10.62 2.01
C TYR A 296 25.97 -10.80 0.85
N ASP A 297 27.00 -11.65 1.03
CA ASP A 297 27.98 -11.95 -0.05
C ASP A 297 27.31 -12.59 -1.29
N TYR A 298 26.21 -13.34 -1.07
CA TYR A 298 25.45 -13.97 -2.14
C TYR A 298 24.52 -12.95 -2.81
N LEU A 299 23.84 -12.12 -2.02
CA LEU A 299 23.00 -11.03 -2.53
C LEU A 299 23.81 -10.07 -3.40
N GLU A 300 25.02 -9.66 -2.99
CA GLU A 300 25.91 -8.84 -3.83
C GLU A 300 26.20 -9.53 -5.19
N SER A 301 26.47 -10.84 -5.17
CA SER A 301 26.72 -11.61 -6.38
C SER A 301 25.46 -11.73 -7.27
N ALA A 302 24.28 -11.82 -6.66
CA ALA A 302 23.00 -11.86 -7.35
C ALA A 302 22.65 -10.51 -7.97
N GLY A 303 22.96 -9.40 -7.29
CA GLY A 303 22.82 -8.03 -7.80
C GLY A 303 23.71 -7.77 -9.03
N GLU A 304 24.96 -8.25 -9.00
CA GLU A 304 25.84 -8.22 -10.17
C GLU A 304 25.24 -8.99 -11.36
N ALA A 305 24.57 -10.12 -11.09
CA ALA A 305 23.90 -10.92 -12.10
C ALA A 305 22.63 -10.24 -12.65
N ALA A 306 21.83 -9.60 -11.78
CA ALA A 306 20.66 -8.81 -12.17
C ALA A 306 21.06 -7.62 -13.07
N THR A 307 22.11 -6.89 -12.68
CA THR A 307 22.67 -5.80 -13.50
C THR A 307 23.20 -6.29 -14.85
N ALA A 308 23.85 -7.47 -14.88
CA ALA A 308 24.32 -8.06 -16.12
C ALA A 308 23.15 -8.48 -17.04
N PHE A 309 22.08 -9.00 -16.46
CA PHE A 309 20.84 -9.34 -17.16
C PHE A 309 20.19 -8.08 -17.75
N ALA A 310 20.07 -7.01 -16.97
CA ALA A 310 19.56 -5.71 -17.40
C ALA A 310 20.30 -5.19 -18.64
N ARG A 311 21.63 -5.19 -18.60
CA ARG A 311 22.50 -4.79 -19.73
C ARG A 311 22.38 -5.69 -20.96
N GLU A 312 22.00 -6.95 -20.79
CA GLU A 312 21.71 -7.86 -21.91
C GLU A 312 20.37 -7.55 -22.55
N GLN A 313 19.35 -7.20 -21.77
CA GLN A 313 18.01 -6.89 -22.27
C GLN A 313 17.90 -5.47 -22.86
N LEU A 314 18.61 -4.50 -22.26
CA LEU A 314 18.51 -3.07 -22.55
C LEU A 314 19.91 -2.51 -22.85
N SER A 315 20.33 -2.56 -24.12
CA SER A 315 21.64 -2.02 -24.53
C SER A 315 21.58 -0.52 -24.80
N SER A 316 22.69 0.18 -24.56
CA SER A 316 22.84 1.59 -24.93
C SER A 316 22.54 1.81 -26.43
N GLY A 317 21.65 2.75 -26.72
CA GLY A 317 21.11 3.05 -28.05
C GLY A 317 19.87 2.23 -28.45
N ASP A 318 19.41 1.29 -27.62
CA ASP A 318 18.13 0.62 -27.84
C ASP A 318 16.97 1.59 -27.61
N THR A 319 15.90 1.43 -28.39
CA THR A 319 14.71 2.27 -28.24
C THR A 319 13.61 1.49 -27.52
N VAL A 320 13.13 2.01 -26.41
CA VAL A 320 12.09 1.41 -25.55
C VAL A 320 10.86 2.30 -25.46
N GLU A 321 9.76 1.73 -24.96
CA GLU A 321 8.54 2.45 -24.62
C GLU A 321 8.42 2.55 -23.09
N LEU A 322 8.40 3.79 -22.60
CA LEU A 322 8.16 4.17 -21.21
C LEU A 322 6.68 4.46 -21.02
N SER A 323 6.08 3.83 -20.01
CA SER A 323 4.70 4.07 -19.57
C SER A 323 4.61 4.09 -18.05
N PHE A 324 3.53 4.64 -17.52
CA PHE A 324 3.35 4.86 -16.08
C PHE A 324 2.26 3.96 -15.52
N ASP A 325 2.35 3.71 -14.22
CA ASP A 325 1.28 3.02 -13.50
C ASP A 325 0.14 3.99 -13.18
N SER A 326 -1.07 3.46 -13.04
CA SER A 326 -2.27 4.27 -12.78
C SER A 326 -2.43 4.71 -11.33
N THR A 327 -1.80 4.01 -10.38
CA THR A 327 -1.91 4.26 -8.94
C THR A 327 -0.66 4.90 -8.35
N GLU A 328 0.49 4.77 -9.00
CA GLU A 328 1.75 5.38 -8.55
C GLU A 328 1.97 6.79 -9.15
N PRO A 329 2.74 7.65 -8.46
CA PRO A 329 3.19 8.91 -9.02
C PRO A 329 4.17 8.69 -10.18
N VAL A 330 4.34 9.72 -11.02
CA VAL A 330 5.27 9.67 -12.17
C VAL A 330 6.73 9.74 -11.73
N ARG A 331 6.99 10.33 -10.56
CA ARG A 331 8.32 10.41 -9.96
C ARG A 331 8.28 9.93 -8.52
N ASP A 332 9.37 9.37 -8.04
CA ASP A 332 9.56 9.02 -6.63
C ASP A 332 10.01 10.22 -5.78
N GLU A 333 10.24 9.96 -4.50
CA GLU A 333 10.73 10.95 -3.52
C GLU A 333 12.18 11.44 -3.77
N TYR A 334 12.86 10.91 -4.78
CA TYR A 334 14.19 11.38 -5.18
C TYR A 334 14.13 12.09 -6.53
N GLY A 335 12.94 12.32 -7.06
CA GLY A 335 12.71 12.92 -8.37
C GLY A 335 13.00 11.98 -9.55
N ARG A 336 13.30 10.69 -9.31
CA ARG A 336 13.51 9.72 -10.39
C ARG A 336 12.18 9.35 -11.01
N VAL A 337 12.16 9.10 -12.31
CA VAL A 337 10.93 8.73 -13.01
C VAL A 337 10.58 7.27 -12.68
N LEU A 338 9.36 7.04 -12.21
CA LEU A 338 8.82 5.69 -11.98
C LEU A 338 8.15 5.19 -13.25
N GLY A 339 8.50 4.00 -13.72
CA GLY A 339 7.88 3.52 -14.95
C GLY A 339 8.08 2.08 -15.34
N TYR A 340 7.29 1.69 -16.34
CA TYR A 340 7.35 0.43 -17.04
C TYR A 340 8.08 0.61 -18.37
N LEU A 341 9.09 -0.22 -18.59
CA LEU A 341 9.85 -0.25 -19.85
C LEU A 341 9.45 -1.47 -20.69
N THR A 342 9.00 -1.22 -21.91
CA THR A 342 8.70 -2.26 -22.90
C THR A 342 9.65 -2.19 -24.09
N TYR A 343 10.18 -3.33 -24.51
CA TYR A 343 11.23 -3.42 -25.52
C TYR A 343 10.98 -4.58 -26.51
N ASP A 344 11.68 -4.54 -27.64
CA ASP A 344 11.58 -5.55 -28.71
C ASP A 344 12.60 -6.67 -28.51
N ALA A 345 12.26 -7.63 -27.65
CA ALA A 345 13.11 -8.80 -27.42
C ALA A 345 13.24 -9.72 -28.67
N SER A 346 12.29 -9.64 -29.60
CA SER A 346 12.21 -10.53 -30.78
C SER A 346 13.01 -10.03 -31.98
N GLY A 347 13.29 -8.73 -32.03
CA GLY A 347 13.89 -8.01 -33.16
C GLY A 347 12.94 -7.83 -34.35
N ASP A 348 11.63 -7.92 -34.15
CA ASP A 348 10.61 -7.82 -35.22
C ASP A 348 10.02 -6.40 -35.38
N GLY A 349 10.43 -5.48 -34.52
CA GLY A 349 10.00 -4.09 -34.44
C GLY A 349 8.83 -3.84 -33.51
N THR A 350 8.34 -4.84 -32.76
CA THR A 350 7.27 -4.69 -31.77
C THR A 350 7.84 -4.71 -30.35
N ARG A 351 7.45 -3.73 -29.53
CA ARG A 351 7.87 -3.62 -28.13
C ARG A 351 6.80 -4.21 -27.22
N ASP A 352 6.77 -5.52 -27.13
CA ASP A 352 5.76 -6.27 -26.38
C ASP A 352 6.31 -7.01 -25.16
N THR A 353 7.63 -6.93 -24.94
CA THR A 353 8.28 -7.52 -23.77
C THR A 353 8.43 -6.48 -22.69
N LEU A 354 7.77 -6.69 -21.56
CA LEU A 354 7.88 -5.85 -20.38
C LEU A 354 9.14 -6.23 -19.60
N TYR A 355 10.10 -5.32 -19.54
CA TYR A 355 11.34 -5.50 -18.79
C TYR A 355 11.05 -5.80 -17.32
N ASN A 356 10.22 -4.99 -16.67
CA ASN A 356 9.98 -5.07 -15.23
C ASN A 356 9.54 -6.48 -14.78
N ARG A 357 8.50 -7.04 -15.41
CA ARG A 357 8.02 -8.39 -15.11
C ARG A 357 9.04 -9.46 -15.52
N ARG A 358 9.81 -9.23 -16.59
CA ARG A 358 10.79 -10.21 -17.09
C ARG A 358 11.95 -10.42 -16.11
N VAL A 359 12.39 -9.37 -15.41
CA VAL A 359 13.42 -9.47 -14.37
C VAL A 359 12.94 -10.40 -13.24
N VAL A 360 11.70 -10.22 -12.78
CA VAL A 360 11.07 -11.06 -11.76
C VAL A 360 10.90 -12.50 -12.23
N GLU A 361 10.37 -12.72 -13.44
CA GLU A 361 10.17 -14.06 -14.01
C GLU A 361 11.44 -14.91 -14.12
N GLU A 362 12.59 -14.27 -14.35
CA GLU A 362 13.90 -14.94 -14.46
C GLU A 362 14.61 -15.06 -13.09
N GLY A 363 13.98 -14.61 -12.01
CA GLY A 363 14.49 -14.69 -10.64
C GLY A 363 15.62 -13.72 -10.34
N HIS A 364 15.66 -12.55 -10.97
CA HIS A 364 16.69 -11.54 -10.72
C HIS A 364 16.29 -10.49 -9.69
N ALA A 365 15.04 -10.50 -9.23
CA ALA A 365 14.47 -9.50 -8.34
C ALA A 365 13.40 -10.09 -7.42
N ARG A 366 13.14 -9.40 -6.31
CA ARG A 366 11.94 -9.54 -5.48
C ARG A 366 10.89 -8.51 -5.91
N VAL A 367 9.61 -8.77 -5.67
CA VAL A 367 8.56 -7.77 -5.79
C VAL A 367 8.48 -7.03 -4.47
N TYR A 368 8.59 -5.70 -4.51
CA TYR A 368 8.42 -4.89 -3.32
C TYR A 368 6.93 -4.59 -3.07
N GLY A 369 6.56 -4.45 -1.80
CA GLY A 369 5.18 -4.18 -1.37
C GLY A 369 4.78 -2.71 -1.47
N SER A 370 4.32 -2.25 -2.65
CA SER A 370 3.62 -0.95 -2.80
C SER A 370 2.23 -1.09 -3.40
N GLY A 371 1.51 0.02 -3.55
CA GLY A 371 0.14 0.06 -4.09
C GLY A 371 0.02 -0.02 -5.62
N PHE A 372 1.09 -0.39 -6.34
CA PHE A 372 1.09 -0.39 -7.81
C PHE A 372 0.09 -1.38 -8.40
N ALA A 373 -0.56 -1.01 -9.51
CA ALA A 373 -1.71 -1.74 -10.04
C ALA A 373 -1.40 -3.17 -10.54
N ARG A 374 -0.11 -3.48 -10.77
CA ARG A 374 0.35 -4.77 -11.30
C ARG A 374 1.05 -5.66 -10.26
N HIS A 375 0.95 -5.31 -8.98
CA HIS A 375 1.60 -6.03 -7.89
C HIS A 375 1.33 -7.53 -7.92
N ASP A 376 0.05 -7.92 -7.90
CA ASP A 376 -0.30 -9.34 -7.79
C ASP A 376 0.09 -10.17 -9.03
N GLU A 377 0.22 -9.51 -10.20
CA GLU A 377 0.74 -10.10 -11.44
C GLU A 377 2.25 -10.39 -11.32
N PHE A 378 3.00 -9.47 -10.74
CA PHE A 378 4.44 -9.60 -10.55
C PHE A 378 4.75 -10.61 -9.46
N LEU A 379 4.01 -10.55 -8.34
CA LEU A 379 4.16 -11.50 -7.24
C LEU A 379 3.89 -12.93 -7.70
N ALA A 380 2.93 -13.14 -8.61
CA ALA A 380 2.71 -14.47 -9.21
C ALA A 380 3.91 -14.96 -10.05
N ALA A 381 4.62 -14.04 -10.72
CA ALA A 381 5.84 -14.37 -11.44
C ALA A 381 7.00 -14.69 -10.48
N GLU A 382 7.09 -13.98 -9.37
CA GLU A 382 8.10 -14.23 -8.34
C GLU A 382 7.94 -15.61 -7.71
N PHE A 383 6.73 -16.00 -7.29
CA PHE A 383 6.49 -17.34 -6.76
C PHE A 383 6.88 -18.44 -7.75
N ALA A 384 6.57 -18.26 -9.03
CA ALA A 384 6.99 -19.20 -10.06
C ALA A 384 8.52 -19.29 -10.19
N ALA A 385 9.24 -18.17 -9.98
CA ALA A 385 10.70 -18.13 -9.95
C ALA A 385 11.28 -18.77 -8.68
N ARG A 386 10.67 -18.54 -7.51
CA ARG A 386 10.99 -19.17 -6.22
C ARG A 386 10.84 -20.69 -6.30
N ASP A 387 9.67 -21.18 -6.72
CA ASP A 387 9.38 -22.61 -6.90
C ASP A 387 10.35 -23.32 -7.86
N ALA A 388 10.81 -22.59 -8.89
CA ALA A 388 11.75 -23.10 -9.86
C ALA A 388 13.23 -22.94 -9.44
N GLY A 389 13.52 -22.25 -8.34
CA GLY A 389 14.86 -21.94 -7.85
C GLY A 389 15.67 -21.14 -8.87
N LEU A 390 15.05 -20.14 -9.49
CA LEU A 390 15.69 -19.31 -10.52
C LEU A 390 16.45 -18.14 -9.91
N GLY A 391 17.60 -17.81 -10.50
CA GLY A 391 18.42 -16.65 -10.13
C GLY A 391 18.73 -16.59 -8.63
N VAL A 392 18.35 -15.49 -7.98
CA VAL A 392 18.55 -15.22 -6.55
C VAL A 392 17.86 -16.26 -5.67
N TRP A 393 16.74 -16.84 -6.12
CA TRP A 393 15.99 -17.83 -5.35
C TRP A 393 16.64 -19.21 -5.30
N SER A 394 17.77 -19.41 -5.98
CA SER A 394 18.47 -20.70 -5.99
C SER A 394 19.11 -21.10 -4.65
N GLU A 395 19.31 -20.14 -3.75
CA GLU A 395 19.81 -20.36 -2.38
C GLU A 395 18.75 -20.01 -1.30
N SER A 396 17.49 -19.79 -1.70
CA SER A 396 16.40 -19.57 -0.74
C SER A 396 16.07 -20.87 -0.01
N ASP A 397 16.11 -20.82 1.33
CA ASP A 397 15.65 -21.90 2.21
C ASP A 397 14.93 -21.30 3.43
N PRO A 398 13.64 -20.94 3.30
CA PRO A 398 12.87 -20.32 4.38
C PRO A 398 12.85 -21.20 5.64
N SER A 399 12.87 -22.53 5.46
CA SER A 399 12.82 -23.52 6.55
C SER A 399 14.10 -23.63 7.39
N ASP A 400 15.22 -23.09 6.89
CA ASP A 400 16.51 -23.02 7.62
C ASP A 400 16.77 -21.62 8.20
N SER A 401 15.82 -20.69 8.07
CA SER A 401 15.93 -19.34 8.63
C SER A 401 15.96 -19.37 10.16
N SER A 402 16.81 -18.54 10.75
CA SER A 402 16.94 -18.50 12.21
C SER A 402 15.73 -17.80 12.85
N PRO A 403 15.00 -18.43 13.80
CA PRO A 403 13.93 -17.75 14.50
C PRO A 403 14.46 -16.57 15.33
N ILE A 404 13.89 -15.38 15.10
CA ILE A 404 14.07 -14.21 15.97
C ILE A 404 12.87 -14.10 16.92
N ARG A 405 13.00 -13.41 18.06
CA ARG A 405 11.86 -12.99 18.92
C ARG A 405 10.77 -14.05 19.17
N ASP A 406 11.21 -15.28 19.47
CA ASP A 406 10.35 -16.45 19.73
C ASP A 406 10.45 -16.88 21.21
N ARG A 407 10.13 -15.95 22.11
CA ARG A 407 10.04 -16.25 23.56
C ARG A 407 8.58 -16.13 24.02
N PRO A 408 8.23 -16.70 25.18
CA PRO A 408 6.89 -16.51 25.74
C PRO A 408 6.56 -15.02 25.87
N VAL A 409 5.34 -14.65 25.50
CA VAL A 409 4.86 -13.26 25.56
C VAL A 409 4.76 -12.81 27.03
N GLU A 410 5.69 -11.94 27.44
CA GLU A 410 5.72 -11.36 28.79
C GLU A 410 5.41 -9.86 28.78
N ASP A 411 5.95 -9.12 27.80
CA ASP A 411 5.80 -7.69 27.66
C ASP A 411 5.58 -7.32 26.18
N LEU A 412 4.74 -6.30 25.95
CA LEU A 412 4.41 -5.76 24.63
C LEU A 412 4.56 -4.23 24.63
N PHE A 413 4.87 -3.67 23.47
CA PHE A 413 4.75 -2.23 23.22
C PHE A 413 3.70 -1.95 22.15
N PHE A 414 3.04 -0.80 22.23
CA PHE A 414 2.01 -0.39 21.28
C PHE A 414 2.31 1.03 20.78
N PRO A 415 2.74 1.24 19.53
CA PRO A 415 3.01 2.57 19.00
C PRO A 415 1.73 3.31 18.61
N ASN A 416 1.61 4.56 19.05
CA ASN A 416 0.46 5.44 18.79
C ASN A 416 -0.91 4.75 18.96
N PRO A 417 -1.20 4.04 20.07
CA PRO A 417 -2.36 3.19 20.15
C PRO A 417 -3.65 3.96 20.34
N GLU A 418 -4.72 3.39 19.79
CA GLU A 418 -6.09 3.74 20.12
C GLU A 418 -6.80 2.56 20.80
N SER A 419 -7.73 2.85 21.69
CA SER A 419 -8.43 1.78 22.41
C SER A 419 -9.44 1.07 21.53
N ILE A 420 -9.62 -0.23 21.71
CA ILE A 420 -10.71 -0.98 21.07
C ILE A 420 -12.01 -0.82 21.85
N VAL A 421 -13.14 -0.70 21.15
CA VAL A 421 -14.51 -0.59 21.70
C VAL A 421 -15.45 -1.54 20.97
N THR A 422 -16.70 -1.65 21.42
CA THR A 422 -17.79 -2.27 20.66
C THR A 422 -18.77 -1.19 20.18
N THR A 423 -19.61 -1.52 19.19
CA THR A 423 -20.74 -0.66 18.78
C THR A 423 -21.71 -0.31 19.93
N ALA A 424 -21.71 -1.09 21.01
CA ALA A 424 -22.57 -0.90 22.19
C ALA A 424 -21.85 -0.26 23.40
N GLY A 425 -20.55 0.03 23.30
CA GLY A 425 -19.72 0.59 24.37
C GLY A 425 -18.49 -0.25 24.72
N PRO A 426 -18.08 -0.33 26.00
CA PRO A 426 -16.87 -1.04 26.42
C PRO A 426 -16.81 -2.51 25.99
N VAL A 427 -15.64 -2.99 25.57
CA VAL A 427 -15.39 -4.42 25.29
C VAL A 427 -15.45 -5.23 26.59
N SER A 428 -16.05 -6.42 26.53
CA SER A 428 -16.02 -7.39 27.64
C SER A 428 -14.58 -7.85 27.89
N PRO A 429 -14.09 -7.90 29.14
CA PRO A 429 -12.72 -8.35 29.42
C PRO A 429 -12.36 -9.72 28.84
N HIS A 430 -13.30 -10.65 28.70
CA HIS A 430 -13.04 -11.99 28.12
C HIS A 430 -12.69 -11.97 26.61
N ARG A 431 -12.86 -10.81 25.96
CA ARG A 431 -12.51 -10.57 24.55
C ARG A 431 -11.27 -9.69 24.43
N VAL A 432 -10.59 -9.37 25.53
CA VAL A 432 -9.47 -8.42 25.56
C VAL A 432 -8.22 -9.19 25.99
N PRO A 433 -7.35 -9.63 25.06
CA PRO A 433 -6.11 -10.31 25.42
C PRO A 433 -5.07 -9.36 26.04
N VAL A 434 -5.10 -8.07 25.69
CA VAL A 434 -4.12 -7.09 26.19
C VAL A 434 -4.80 -5.79 26.60
N PHE A 435 -4.50 -5.38 27.83
CA PHE A 435 -4.86 -4.07 28.34
C PHE A 435 -3.62 -3.16 28.41
N ALA A 436 -3.84 -1.85 28.37
CA ALA A 436 -2.84 -0.87 28.74
C ALA A 436 -2.47 -1.03 30.23
N ALA A 437 -1.27 -0.57 30.59
CA ALA A 437 -0.87 -0.46 31.98
C ALA A 437 -1.83 0.47 32.74
N SER A 438 -2.02 0.22 34.04
CA SER A 438 -2.96 1.01 34.86
C SER A 438 -2.59 2.50 35.00
N SER A 439 -1.36 2.87 34.63
CA SER A 439 -0.86 4.24 34.54
C SER A 439 -1.31 4.98 33.26
N ALA A 440 -1.76 4.24 32.25
CA ALA A 440 -2.13 4.79 30.96
C ALA A 440 -3.34 5.74 31.07
N THR A 441 -3.31 6.75 30.22
CA THR A 441 -4.34 7.78 30.08
C THR A 441 -4.92 7.76 28.68
N ARG A 442 -6.14 8.30 28.54
CA ARG A 442 -6.80 8.46 27.26
C ARG A 442 -7.21 9.90 27.05
N SER A 443 -6.91 10.44 25.87
CA SER A 443 -7.29 11.79 25.47
C SER A 443 -8.25 11.72 24.29
N GLY A 444 -9.25 12.61 24.22
CA GLY A 444 -10.16 12.69 23.06
C GLY A 444 -11.20 11.56 22.92
N ALA A 445 -11.32 10.68 23.91
CA ALA A 445 -12.15 9.48 23.84
C ALA A 445 -13.64 9.71 24.14
N GLU A 446 -14.52 9.20 23.27
CA GLU A 446 -15.98 9.23 23.49
C GLU A 446 -16.47 8.14 24.46
N THR A 447 -15.89 6.94 24.39
CA THR A 447 -16.27 5.81 25.25
C THR A 447 -15.40 5.77 26.50
N THR A 448 -16.01 5.84 27.68
CA THR A 448 -15.30 5.77 28.97
C THR A 448 -15.13 4.34 29.45
N TYR A 449 -13.91 3.95 29.84
CA TYR A 449 -13.64 2.74 30.60
C TYR A 449 -13.53 3.08 32.11
N GLU A 450 -14.17 2.29 32.97
CA GLU A 450 -14.00 2.41 34.43
C GLU A 450 -12.82 1.56 34.97
N GLY A 451 -12.17 0.77 34.10
CA GLY A 451 -11.01 -0.08 34.39
C GLY A 451 -9.92 0.08 33.33
N ASP A 452 -9.05 -0.92 33.21
CA ASP A 452 -7.93 -0.89 32.25
C ASP A 452 -8.42 -0.79 30.80
N VAL A 453 -7.62 -0.16 29.95
CA VAL A 453 -7.99 0.19 28.57
C VAL A 453 -7.63 -0.96 27.63
N PRO A 454 -8.56 -1.49 26.81
CA PRO A 454 -8.24 -2.52 25.81
C PRO A 454 -7.34 -1.95 24.70
N LEU A 455 -6.16 -2.56 24.51
CA LEU A 455 -5.25 -2.26 23.40
C LEU A 455 -5.38 -3.27 22.24
N ALA A 456 -5.89 -4.46 22.55
CA ALA A 456 -6.26 -5.49 21.59
C ALA A 456 -7.59 -6.11 22.00
N ALA A 457 -8.42 -6.51 21.03
CA ALA A 457 -9.61 -7.30 21.30
C ALA A 457 -9.83 -8.35 20.21
N VAL A 458 -10.54 -9.42 20.56
CA VAL A 458 -10.87 -10.53 19.67
C VAL A 458 -12.38 -10.75 19.56
N ASP A 459 -12.80 -11.17 18.38
CA ASP A 459 -14.14 -11.65 18.10
C ASP A 459 -14.01 -13.07 17.52
N TYR A 460 -14.28 -14.06 18.37
CA TYR A 460 -14.10 -15.48 18.00
C TYR A 460 -15.09 -15.91 16.92
N ASP A 461 -16.32 -15.39 16.94
CA ASP A 461 -17.36 -15.74 15.97
C ASP A 461 -17.00 -15.19 14.57
N ALA A 462 -16.41 -13.99 14.52
CA ALA A 462 -15.97 -13.34 13.29
C ALA A 462 -14.51 -13.64 12.89
N ARG A 463 -13.78 -14.43 13.71
CA ARG A 463 -12.34 -14.71 13.56
C ARG A 463 -11.50 -13.45 13.36
N LEU A 464 -11.84 -12.43 14.14
CA LEU A 464 -11.27 -11.10 14.03
C LEU A 464 -10.39 -10.81 15.24
N ALA A 465 -9.13 -10.48 15.03
CA ALA A 465 -8.32 -9.74 15.99
C ALA A 465 -8.31 -8.25 15.59
N TYR A 466 -8.56 -7.35 16.54
CA TYR A 466 -8.46 -5.91 16.34
C TYR A 466 -7.44 -5.33 17.31
N LEU A 467 -6.30 -4.89 16.78
CA LEU A 467 -5.20 -4.26 17.49
C LEU A 467 -5.27 -2.74 17.31
N GLY A 468 -5.03 -2.01 18.40
CA GLY A 468 -5.09 -0.55 18.42
C GLY A 468 -3.87 0.16 17.81
N ALA A 469 -2.84 -0.60 17.42
CA ALA A 469 -1.55 -0.10 16.93
C ALA A 469 -0.94 -1.06 15.87
N PRO A 470 -0.09 -0.57 14.96
CA PRO A 470 0.70 -1.38 14.02
C PRO A 470 1.91 -2.01 14.71
N ILE A 471 1.66 -3.02 15.55
CA ILE A 471 2.67 -3.54 16.50
C ILE A 471 3.79 -4.40 15.87
N ILE A 472 3.73 -4.67 14.57
CA ILE A 472 4.74 -5.43 13.80
C ILE A 472 5.66 -4.55 12.94
N SER A 473 5.56 -3.23 13.10
CA SER A 473 6.34 -2.24 12.33
C SER A 473 7.85 -2.40 12.55
N GLU A 474 8.59 -2.41 11.45
CA GLU A 474 10.05 -2.49 11.47
C GLU A 474 10.74 -1.23 11.99
N THR A 475 10.09 -0.07 11.93
CA THR A 475 10.63 1.22 12.40
C THR A 475 11.08 1.20 13.87
N TYR A 476 10.66 0.18 14.63
CA TYR A 476 11.04 -0.03 16.02
C TYR A 476 12.25 -0.95 16.20
N GLU A 477 12.96 -1.32 15.14
CA GLU A 477 14.17 -2.14 15.19
C GLU A 477 15.44 -1.28 15.31
N GLU A 478 16.46 -1.77 16.03
CA GLU A 478 17.73 -1.04 16.19
C GLU A 478 18.44 -0.83 14.84
N ALA A 479 18.24 -1.76 13.90
CA ALA A 479 18.78 -1.67 12.54
C ALA A 479 18.07 -0.61 11.68
N GLU A 480 16.86 -0.18 12.09
CA GLU A 480 16.11 0.96 11.55
C GLU A 480 16.42 2.27 12.32
N ASP A 481 17.59 2.33 12.96
CA ASP A 481 18.04 3.44 13.80
C ASP A 481 17.14 3.76 15.00
N TYR A 482 16.24 2.85 15.39
CA TYR A 482 15.43 3.03 16.59
C TYR A 482 16.31 3.03 17.86
N PRO A 483 16.19 4.02 18.76
CA PRO A 483 17.17 4.27 19.82
C PRO A 483 17.15 3.24 20.97
N VAL A 484 16.20 2.30 20.99
CA VAL A 484 16.03 1.31 22.05
C VAL A 484 15.88 -0.09 21.45
N ASP A 485 16.55 -1.07 22.05
CA ASP A 485 16.40 -2.49 21.68
C ASP A 485 14.99 -3.01 22.01
N THR A 486 14.14 -3.15 20.98
CA THR A 486 12.78 -3.69 21.11
C THR A 486 12.70 -5.20 20.94
N SER A 487 13.79 -5.88 20.58
CA SER A 487 13.83 -7.35 20.43
C SER A 487 13.49 -8.09 21.73
N THR A 488 13.49 -7.37 22.85
CA THR A 488 13.09 -7.87 24.16
C THR A 488 11.57 -7.93 24.39
N TYR A 489 10.76 -7.31 23.52
CA TYR A 489 9.30 -7.38 23.52
C TYR A 489 8.81 -8.40 22.49
N GLU A 490 7.74 -9.12 22.81
CA GLU A 490 7.30 -10.30 22.06
C GLU A 490 6.07 -10.00 21.17
N ASN A 491 6.10 -8.85 20.51
CA ASN A 491 5.02 -8.39 19.62
C ASN A 491 4.74 -9.38 18.49
N PHE A 492 5.79 -9.93 17.86
CA PHE A 492 5.68 -10.87 16.74
C PHE A 492 5.06 -12.20 17.18
N ALA A 493 5.53 -12.76 18.30
CA ALA A 493 4.95 -13.96 18.90
C ALA A 493 3.48 -13.75 19.27
N PHE A 494 3.14 -12.60 19.85
CA PHE A 494 1.75 -12.28 20.21
C PHE A 494 0.80 -12.22 19.01
N VAL A 495 1.17 -11.55 17.92
CA VAL A 495 0.33 -11.49 16.71
C VAL A 495 0.14 -12.88 16.12
N THR A 496 1.20 -13.69 16.13
CA THR A 496 1.18 -15.06 15.60
C THR A 496 0.34 -16.00 16.47
N GLU A 497 0.41 -15.87 17.80
CA GLU A 497 -0.46 -16.58 18.74
C GLU A 497 -1.93 -16.21 18.54
N LEU A 498 -2.25 -14.93 18.30
CA LEU A 498 -3.61 -14.50 17.95
C LEU A 498 -4.11 -15.13 16.65
N ILE A 499 -3.25 -15.17 15.63
CA ILE A 499 -3.56 -15.82 14.35
C ILE A 499 -3.87 -17.29 14.57
N ASN A 500 -3.00 -18.01 15.30
CA ASN A 500 -3.14 -19.44 15.57
C ASN A 500 -4.37 -19.77 16.43
N GLU A 501 -4.74 -18.89 17.37
CA GLU A 501 -5.93 -19.08 18.22
C GLU A 501 -7.24 -18.91 17.43
N LEU A 502 -7.28 -17.95 16.49
CA LEU A 502 -8.50 -17.60 15.76
C LEU A 502 -8.70 -18.38 14.45
N SER A 503 -7.62 -18.90 13.87
CA SER A 503 -7.66 -19.57 12.56
C SER A 503 -8.12 -21.01 12.69
N ASP A 504 -8.87 -21.49 11.69
CA ASP A 504 -9.13 -22.93 11.52
C ASP A 504 -8.10 -23.59 10.61
N ARG A 505 -7.18 -22.80 10.05
CA ARG A 505 -6.17 -23.25 9.10
C ARG A 505 -4.85 -23.38 9.84
N GLU A 506 -4.40 -24.62 9.98
CA GLU A 506 -3.11 -24.93 10.63
C GLU A 506 -1.90 -24.57 9.75
N ASP A 507 -2.11 -24.55 8.42
CA ASP A 507 -1.10 -24.35 7.38
C ASP A 507 -1.42 -23.11 6.51
N GLY A 508 -0.42 -22.67 5.73
CA GLY A 508 -0.56 -21.59 4.75
C GLY A 508 0.06 -20.26 5.17
N PRO A 509 0.17 -19.30 4.22
CA PRO A 509 0.82 -18.02 4.45
C PRO A 509 -0.02 -17.09 5.34
N VAL A 510 0.65 -16.10 5.93
CA VAL A 510 0.01 -14.89 6.45
C VAL A 510 0.09 -13.84 5.35
N LEU A 511 -1.05 -13.29 4.95
CA LEU A 511 -1.10 -12.22 3.97
C LEU A 511 -1.18 -10.86 4.67
N ILE A 512 -0.60 -9.82 4.08
CA ILE A 512 -0.86 -8.41 4.44
C ILE A 512 -1.48 -7.70 3.24
N GLU A 513 -2.51 -6.91 3.48
CA GLU A 513 -3.14 -6.11 2.44
C GLU A 513 -2.40 -4.78 2.27
N GLY A 514 -2.05 -4.40 1.03
CA GLY A 514 -1.29 -3.18 0.72
C GLY A 514 -1.79 -2.36 -0.48
N GLY A 515 -2.92 -2.73 -1.07
CA GLY A 515 -3.48 -2.11 -2.28
C GLY A 515 -4.27 -0.82 -2.03
N HIS A 516 -4.53 -0.47 -0.77
CA HIS A 516 -5.33 0.71 -0.39
C HIS A 516 -4.48 1.91 0.06
N GLY A 517 -3.23 1.99 -0.42
CA GLY A 517 -2.33 3.13 -0.23
C GLY A 517 -1.56 3.12 1.09
N GLN A 518 -1.24 1.95 1.65
CA GLN A 518 -0.51 1.82 2.92
C GLN A 518 0.99 2.13 2.84
N PHE A 519 1.57 2.00 1.65
CA PHE A 519 3.00 2.26 1.42
C PHE A 519 3.37 3.72 1.74
N ASN A 520 4.49 3.92 2.45
CA ASN A 520 4.99 5.23 2.90
C ASN A 520 4.01 6.03 3.79
N LEU A 521 3.14 5.36 4.56
CA LEU A 521 2.28 6.01 5.55
C LEU A 521 2.72 5.71 6.98
N GLU A 522 2.97 6.76 7.78
CA GLU A 522 3.41 6.63 9.18
C GLU A 522 2.46 5.85 10.11
N TYR A 523 1.20 5.71 9.72
CA TYR A 523 0.15 5.08 10.54
C TYR A 523 -0.30 3.71 10.02
N SER A 524 0.31 3.23 8.94
CA SER A 524 -0.04 1.99 8.26
C SER A 524 1.20 1.17 7.96
N LEU A 525 1.03 -0.08 7.53
CA LEU A 525 2.14 -0.93 7.12
C LEU A 525 1.79 -1.60 5.81
N SER A 526 2.75 -1.58 4.89
CA SER A 526 2.90 -2.52 3.78
C SER A 526 3.74 -3.73 4.21
N ASN A 527 3.98 -4.68 3.32
CA ASN A 527 4.93 -5.76 3.57
C ASN A 527 6.36 -5.23 3.79
N GLU A 528 6.76 -4.16 3.08
CA GLU A 528 8.07 -3.52 3.27
C GLU A 528 8.25 -3.01 4.70
N ASP A 529 7.18 -2.53 5.34
CA ASP A 529 7.23 -2.00 6.71
C ASP A 529 7.21 -3.10 7.79
N ALA A 530 7.34 -4.38 7.40
CA ALA A 530 7.20 -5.54 8.27
C ALA A 530 8.22 -6.66 7.98
N ALA A 531 9.37 -6.35 7.37
CA ALA A 531 10.38 -7.35 6.97
C ALA A 531 10.90 -8.22 8.14
N TYR A 532 11.00 -7.65 9.34
CA TYR A 532 11.40 -8.42 10.54
C TYR A 532 10.30 -9.37 11.03
N TYR A 533 9.03 -9.03 10.84
CA TYR A 533 7.94 -9.95 11.12
C TYR A 533 7.89 -11.10 10.10
N GLN A 534 8.20 -10.82 8.83
CA GLN A 534 8.44 -11.85 7.83
C GLN A 534 9.55 -12.81 8.27
N ARG A 535 10.72 -12.28 8.65
CA ARG A 535 11.84 -13.11 9.12
C ARG A 535 11.47 -13.95 10.36
N TYR A 536 10.65 -13.41 11.25
CA TYR A 536 10.09 -14.16 12.38
C TYR A 536 9.25 -15.35 11.90
N LEU A 537 8.32 -15.12 10.95
CA LEU A 537 7.41 -16.14 10.43
C LEU A 537 8.15 -17.23 9.65
N GLU A 538 9.20 -16.89 8.90
CA GLU A 538 10.06 -17.88 8.21
C GLU A 538 10.66 -18.89 9.20
N GLY A 539 11.16 -18.42 10.34
CA GLY A 539 11.65 -19.28 11.42
C GLY A 539 10.58 -20.19 12.05
N GLN A 540 9.29 -19.91 11.78
CA GLN A 540 8.15 -20.74 12.17
C GLN A 540 7.59 -21.57 10.99
N ASP A 541 8.28 -21.63 9.85
CA ASP A 541 7.83 -22.30 8.62
C ASP A 541 6.52 -21.69 8.06
N VAL A 542 6.36 -20.36 8.19
CA VAL A 542 5.21 -19.59 7.71
C VAL A 542 5.68 -18.48 6.78
N LEU A 543 5.07 -18.37 5.61
CA LEU A 543 5.35 -17.30 4.64
C LEU A 543 4.56 -16.04 4.97
N PHE A 544 5.10 -14.87 4.61
CA PHE A 544 4.46 -13.57 4.78
C PHE A 544 4.47 -12.79 3.46
N GLU A 545 3.30 -12.44 2.94
CA GLU A 545 3.16 -11.97 1.56
C GLU A 545 2.15 -10.84 1.43
N GLN A 546 2.41 -9.86 0.54
CA GLN A 546 1.45 -8.81 0.25
C GLN A 546 0.38 -9.24 -0.77
N VAL A 547 -0.84 -8.73 -0.63
CA VAL A 547 -1.89 -8.76 -1.66
C VAL A 547 -2.47 -7.37 -1.84
N ASN A 548 -2.64 -6.93 -3.09
CA ASN A 548 -3.21 -5.61 -3.39
C ASN A 548 -4.69 -5.67 -3.79
N ASP A 549 -5.11 -6.68 -4.53
CA ASP A 549 -6.52 -6.84 -4.92
C ASP A 549 -7.05 -8.20 -4.50
N VAL A 550 -7.76 -8.21 -3.37
CA VAL A 550 -8.40 -9.38 -2.76
C VAL A 550 -9.54 -9.99 -3.59
N THR A 551 -9.91 -9.38 -4.72
CA THR A 551 -11.03 -9.82 -5.57
C THR A 551 -10.61 -10.53 -6.85
N THR A 552 -9.32 -10.52 -7.19
CA THR A 552 -8.84 -11.23 -8.38
C THR A 552 -8.94 -12.74 -8.21
N ALA A 553 -8.97 -13.48 -9.33
CA ALA A 553 -8.94 -14.94 -9.28
C ALA A 553 -7.65 -15.47 -8.61
N ALA A 554 -6.51 -14.84 -8.88
CA ALA A 554 -5.23 -15.21 -8.26
C ALA A 554 -5.23 -14.92 -6.75
N ALA A 555 -5.78 -13.77 -6.33
CA ALA A 555 -5.92 -13.47 -4.91
C ALA A 555 -6.92 -14.39 -4.21
N SER A 556 -8.00 -14.82 -4.89
CA SER A 556 -8.95 -15.78 -4.33
C SER A 556 -8.28 -17.14 -4.05
N GLU A 557 -7.43 -17.62 -4.95
CA GLU A 557 -6.64 -18.84 -4.73
C GLU A 557 -5.69 -18.69 -3.52
N ARG A 558 -5.00 -17.54 -3.41
CA ARG A 558 -4.13 -17.23 -2.27
C ARG A 558 -4.90 -17.13 -0.95
N LEU A 559 -6.03 -16.43 -0.95
CA LEU A 559 -6.89 -16.29 0.21
C LEU A 559 -7.45 -17.65 0.63
N ALA A 560 -7.71 -18.58 -0.28
CA ALA A 560 -8.17 -19.93 0.07
C ALA A 560 -7.10 -20.75 0.82
N GLU A 561 -5.81 -20.48 0.58
CA GLU A 561 -4.68 -21.15 1.23
C GLU A 561 -4.19 -20.41 2.47
N ALA A 562 -4.38 -19.10 2.57
CA ALA A 562 -3.86 -18.28 3.66
C ALA A 562 -4.48 -18.60 5.03
N ARG A 563 -3.67 -18.60 6.08
CA ARG A 563 -4.18 -18.75 7.47
C ARG A 563 -4.72 -17.44 8.04
N ALA A 564 -4.19 -16.31 7.58
CA ALA A 564 -4.55 -14.99 8.06
C ALA A 564 -4.40 -13.91 6.97
N LEU A 565 -5.19 -12.84 7.14
CA LEU A 565 -5.10 -11.60 6.38
C LEU A 565 -4.97 -10.43 7.36
N ILE A 566 -3.80 -9.79 7.36
CA ILE A 566 -3.51 -8.57 8.12
C ILE A 566 -3.92 -7.36 7.29
N ILE A 567 -4.72 -6.47 7.87
CA ILE A 567 -5.13 -5.21 7.27
C ILE A 567 -4.82 -4.08 8.26
N THR A 568 -3.86 -3.25 7.88
CA THR A 568 -3.53 -2.00 8.58
C THR A 568 -4.49 -0.89 8.15
N THR A 569 -4.39 0.30 8.74
CA THR A 569 -5.36 1.36 8.46
C THR A 569 -5.23 1.84 7.00
N PRO A 570 -6.24 1.63 6.13
CA PRO A 570 -6.09 1.92 4.71
C PRO A 570 -6.30 3.42 4.42
N ALA A 571 -5.60 3.95 3.40
CA ALA A 571 -5.76 5.34 2.97
C ALA A 571 -7.08 5.57 2.22
N SER A 572 -7.59 4.52 1.57
CA SER A 572 -8.84 4.51 0.81
C SER A 572 -9.81 3.43 1.30
N ALA A 573 -11.09 3.56 0.95
CA ALA A 573 -12.11 2.64 1.40
C ALA A 573 -12.16 1.38 0.53
N PHE A 574 -12.30 0.22 1.17
CA PHE A 574 -12.63 -1.03 0.50
C PHE A 574 -14.00 -0.91 -0.19
N THR A 575 -14.09 -1.45 -1.39
CA THR A 575 -15.33 -1.64 -2.14
C THR A 575 -16.21 -2.73 -1.52
N GLU A 576 -17.49 -2.77 -1.91
CA GLU A 576 -18.40 -3.83 -1.46
C GLU A 576 -17.92 -5.25 -1.81
N ASN A 577 -17.22 -5.40 -2.94
CA ASN A 577 -16.71 -6.70 -3.38
C ASN A 577 -15.49 -7.12 -2.54
N GLU A 578 -14.59 -6.19 -2.22
CA GLU A 578 -13.43 -6.48 -1.36
C GLU A 578 -13.88 -6.82 0.05
N LEU A 579 -14.85 -6.07 0.61
CA LEU A 579 -15.45 -6.40 1.90
C LEU A 579 -16.09 -7.80 1.89
N ALA A 580 -16.77 -8.18 0.79
CA ALA A 580 -17.34 -9.51 0.65
C ALA A 580 -16.27 -10.61 0.55
N ALA A 581 -15.14 -10.34 -0.11
CA ALA A 581 -14.01 -11.26 -0.19
C ALA A 581 -13.38 -11.50 1.19
N VAL A 582 -13.15 -10.43 1.96
CA VAL A 582 -12.63 -10.52 3.35
C VAL A 582 -13.61 -11.27 4.26
N ALA A 583 -14.91 -11.04 4.10
CA ALA A 583 -15.93 -11.79 4.84
C ALA A 583 -15.92 -13.29 4.49
N SER A 584 -15.87 -13.63 3.20
CA SER A 584 -15.78 -15.03 2.75
C SER A 584 -14.53 -15.71 3.30
N PHE A 585 -13.39 -15.02 3.26
CA PHE A 585 -12.12 -15.52 3.82
C PHE A 585 -12.24 -15.87 5.30
N ALA A 586 -12.87 -15.00 6.10
CA ALA A 586 -13.14 -15.27 7.50
C ALA A 586 -14.12 -16.45 7.67
N GLU A 587 -15.25 -16.46 6.96
CA GLU A 587 -16.24 -17.55 7.01
C GLU A 587 -15.62 -18.93 6.68
N GLU A 588 -14.66 -18.96 5.77
CA GLU A 588 -13.92 -20.15 5.33
C GLU A 588 -12.73 -20.54 6.23
N GLY A 589 -12.66 -19.96 7.43
CA GLY A 589 -11.72 -20.38 8.47
C GLY A 589 -10.44 -19.54 8.59
N GLY A 590 -10.26 -18.52 7.76
CA GLY A 590 -9.13 -17.58 7.87
C GLY A 590 -9.30 -16.58 9.01
N THR A 591 -8.19 -16.08 9.56
CA THR A 591 -8.20 -15.02 10.58
C THR A 591 -8.00 -13.65 9.96
N VAL A 592 -8.87 -12.69 10.27
CA VAL A 592 -8.65 -11.28 9.90
C VAL A 592 -7.99 -10.56 11.08
N VAL A 593 -6.87 -9.90 10.84
CA VAL A 593 -6.16 -9.10 11.85
C VAL A 593 -6.19 -7.64 11.42
N LEU A 594 -6.90 -6.80 12.15
CA LEU A 594 -6.97 -5.36 11.91
C LEU A 594 -5.98 -4.63 12.81
N MET A 595 -5.18 -3.72 12.24
CA MET A 595 -4.23 -2.90 12.99
C MET A 595 -4.53 -1.40 12.78
N GLY A 596 -5.04 -0.77 13.83
CA GLY A 596 -5.33 0.66 13.87
C GLY A 596 -4.12 1.52 14.23
N SER A 597 -4.28 2.83 14.19
CA SER A 597 -3.34 3.80 14.79
C SER A 597 -4.09 5.08 15.15
N ALA A 598 -3.74 5.69 16.29
CA ALA A 598 -4.28 6.98 16.69
C ALA A 598 -3.76 8.13 15.82
N SER A 599 -2.62 7.95 15.15
CA SER A 599 -2.05 8.92 14.20
C SER A 599 -2.83 8.97 12.88
N ALA A 600 -3.57 7.91 12.53
CA ALA A 600 -4.37 7.89 11.31
C ALA A 600 -5.53 8.89 11.39
N PRO A 601 -5.91 9.61 10.32
CA PRO A 601 -7.05 10.50 10.36
C PRO A 601 -8.38 9.76 10.57
N GLY A 602 -9.38 10.45 11.11
CA GLY A 602 -10.63 9.83 11.54
C GLY A 602 -11.43 9.14 10.43
N VAL A 603 -11.27 9.56 9.17
CA VAL A 603 -11.92 8.95 8.01
C VAL A 603 -11.31 7.57 7.71
N GLN A 604 -9.98 7.46 7.71
CA GLN A 604 -9.22 6.24 7.47
C GLN A 604 -9.44 5.22 8.58
N ARG A 605 -9.48 5.66 9.84
CA ARG A 605 -9.93 4.82 10.96
C ARG A 605 -11.36 4.29 10.75
N GLY A 606 -12.22 5.09 10.12
CA GLY A 606 -13.56 4.69 9.69
C GLY A 606 -13.55 3.57 8.65
N TYR A 607 -12.58 3.54 7.72
CA TYR A 607 -12.45 2.47 6.74
C TYR A 607 -12.11 1.13 7.39
N LEU A 608 -11.15 1.12 8.32
CA LEU A 608 -10.81 -0.08 9.09
C LEU A 608 -12.01 -0.61 9.89
N ASN A 609 -12.79 0.30 10.49
CA ASN A 609 -14.04 -0.02 11.18
C ASN A 609 -15.15 -0.59 10.26
N ASN A 610 -15.15 -0.24 8.96
CA ASN A 610 -16.06 -0.81 7.99
C ASN A 610 -15.68 -2.25 7.64
N ILE A 611 -14.38 -2.58 7.62
CA ILE A 611 -13.90 -3.96 7.43
C ILE A 611 -14.35 -4.84 8.59
N ALA A 612 -14.16 -4.39 9.84
CA ALA A 612 -14.69 -5.08 11.02
C ALA A 612 -16.21 -5.30 10.95
N ALA A 613 -16.95 -4.33 10.40
CA ALA A 613 -18.39 -4.47 10.17
C ALA A 613 -18.73 -5.47 9.05
N GLY A 614 -17.88 -5.57 8.02
CA GLY A 614 -18.07 -6.46 6.88
C GLY A 614 -17.95 -7.94 7.24
N VAL A 615 -17.12 -8.26 8.23
CA VAL A 615 -17.01 -9.61 8.83
C VAL A 615 -18.01 -9.85 9.98
N ASP A 616 -19.07 -9.05 10.06
CA ASP A 616 -20.11 -9.11 11.10
C ASP A 616 -19.62 -8.93 12.57
N SER A 617 -18.42 -8.37 12.79
CA SER A 617 -17.94 -8.07 14.13
C SER A 617 -18.52 -6.77 14.70
N ASP A 618 -18.73 -6.75 16.02
CA ASP A 618 -19.12 -5.56 16.77
C ASP A 618 -17.92 -4.71 17.24
N LEU A 619 -16.67 -5.17 17.06
CA LEU A 619 -15.46 -4.46 17.47
C LEU A 619 -15.18 -3.25 16.60
N ARG A 620 -14.73 -2.15 17.20
CA ARG A 620 -14.34 -0.93 16.51
C ARG A 620 -13.07 -0.35 17.12
N LEU A 621 -12.20 0.22 16.30
CA LEU A 621 -11.21 1.19 16.77
C LEU A 621 -11.98 2.38 17.33
N GLY A 622 -11.64 2.74 18.55
CA GLY A 622 -12.32 3.79 19.29
C GLY A 622 -12.03 5.19 18.75
N THR A 623 -12.28 6.15 19.63
CA THR A 623 -11.80 7.52 19.47
C THR A 623 -10.85 7.84 20.63
N GLY A 624 -9.80 8.58 20.33
CA GLY A 624 -8.84 9.09 21.29
C GLY A 624 -7.61 8.21 21.54
N SER A 625 -6.44 8.85 21.52
CA SER A 625 -5.15 8.20 21.76
C SER A 625 -5.02 7.69 23.20
N VAL A 626 -4.34 6.54 23.33
CA VAL A 626 -3.90 5.96 24.58
C VAL A 626 -2.43 6.32 24.77
N THR A 627 -2.09 6.99 25.87
CA THR A 627 -0.71 7.39 26.18
C THR A 627 -0.35 7.02 27.61
N ASP A 628 0.92 6.72 27.88
CA ASP A 628 1.39 6.39 29.23
C ASP A 628 2.72 7.09 29.53
N ALA A 629 2.70 8.07 30.43
CA ALA A 629 3.91 8.80 30.82
C ALA A 629 4.82 8.04 31.81
N GLU A 630 4.36 6.94 32.40
CA GLU A 630 5.11 6.14 33.38
C GLU A 630 5.66 4.84 32.77
N SER A 631 4.90 4.20 31.90
CA SER A 631 5.22 2.91 31.27
C SER A 631 5.23 3.07 29.75
N ASN A 632 6.36 3.50 29.19
CA ASN A 632 6.54 3.68 27.75
C ASN A 632 7.94 3.29 27.28
N LEU A 633 8.08 3.20 25.97
CA LEU A 633 9.33 3.01 25.27
C LEU A 633 10.00 4.37 25.00
N ASN A 634 11.32 4.44 25.15
CA ASN A 634 12.13 5.62 24.80
C ASN A 634 11.71 6.97 25.44
N ASP A 635 11.09 6.97 26.64
CA ASP A 635 10.52 8.18 27.27
C ASP A 635 9.39 8.84 26.41
N GLU A 636 8.80 8.10 25.47
CA GLU A 636 7.75 8.56 24.56
C GLU A 636 6.37 8.06 24.99
N ALA A 637 5.57 8.92 25.62
CA ALA A 637 4.27 8.52 26.16
C ALA A 637 3.28 7.99 25.10
N THR A 638 3.50 8.25 23.82
CA THR A 638 2.73 7.74 22.69
C THR A 638 3.05 6.28 22.34
N ILE A 639 4.09 5.69 22.94
CA ILE A 639 4.47 4.29 22.75
C ILE A 639 4.42 3.56 24.11
N PRO A 640 3.22 3.35 24.69
CA PRO A 640 3.08 2.64 25.95
C PRO A 640 3.58 1.20 25.87
N VAL A 641 4.13 0.72 26.99
CA VAL A 641 4.52 -0.69 27.21
C VAL A 641 3.62 -1.32 28.27
N THR A 642 3.34 -2.61 28.13
CA THR A 642 2.43 -3.32 29.03
C THR A 642 2.78 -4.80 29.19
N SER A 643 2.71 -5.28 30.44
CA SER A 643 2.60 -6.70 30.82
C SER A 643 1.21 -7.04 31.36
N ASN A 644 0.22 -6.15 31.15
CA ASN A 644 -1.18 -6.40 31.54
C ASN A 644 -1.87 -7.31 30.53
N LEU A 645 -1.29 -8.52 30.41
CA LEU A 645 -1.77 -9.60 29.57
C LEU A 645 -2.91 -10.29 30.30
N ASN A 646 -4.02 -10.43 29.62
CA ASN A 646 -5.22 -11.00 30.19
C ASN A 646 -5.28 -12.49 29.89
N GLU A 647 -4.79 -13.29 30.84
CA GLU A 647 -4.92 -14.75 30.82
C GLU A 647 -6.35 -15.25 31.13
N THR A 648 -7.38 -14.38 31.12
CA THR A 648 -8.75 -14.88 31.32
C THR A 648 -9.16 -15.72 30.13
N GLU A 649 -9.33 -17.01 30.41
CA GLU A 649 -9.80 -18.00 29.45
C GLU A 649 -10.99 -17.45 28.66
N ALA A 650 -10.95 -17.61 27.33
CA ALA A 650 -12.06 -17.34 26.44
C ALA A 650 -13.35 -17.88 27.10
N PRO A 651 -14.49 -17.16 27.01
CA PRO A 651 -15.72 -17.66 27.58
C PRO A 651 -15.93 -19.08 27.03
N SER A 652 -16.17 -20.01 27.94
CA SER A 652 -16.28 -21.46 27.69
C SER A 652 -17.45 -21.86 26.76
N ASP A 653 -18.02 -20.89 26.07
CA ASP A 653 -19.23 -20.90 25.25
C ASP A 653 -18.96 -20.36 23.83
N GLN A 654 -17.74 -19.90 23.51
CA GLN A 654 -17.41 -19.27 22.21
C GLN A 654 -16.19 -19.83 21.47
N HIS A 655 -15.44 -20.77 22.06
CA HIS A 655 -14.45 -21.57 21.31
C HIS A 655 -14.71 -23.05 21.59
N PRO A 656 -14.91 -23.90 20.56
CA PRO A 656 -15.09 -25.32 20.78
C PRO A 656 -13.82 -25.90 21.39
N ILE A 657 -13.92 -26.57 22.54
CA ILE A 657 -12.79 -27.29 23.17
C ILE A 657 -12.44 -28.59 22.44
N ALA A 658 -13.16 -28.91 21.36
CA ALA A 658 -12.84 -29.95 20.41
C ALA A 658 -13.51 -29.65 19.06
N ARG A 659 -12.80 -29.86 17.95
CA ARG A 659 -13.30 -29.63 16.58
C ARG A 659 -13.58 -30.93 15.84
N ILE A 660 -14.52 -30.90 14.91
CA ILE A 660 -14.84 -31.98 13.98
C ILE A 660 -13.81 -31.99 12.86
N SER A 661 -13.12 -33.11 12.69
CA SER A 661 -12.16 -33.31 11.60
C SER A 661 -12.63 -34.48 10.72
N PRO A 662 -13.43 -34.23 9.67
CA PRO A 662 -13.91 -35.28 8.79
C PRO A 662 -12.84 -35.69 7.77
N ASP A 663 -12.89 -36.93 7.28
CA ASP A 663 -12.06 -37.37 6.14
C ASP A 663 -12.54 -36.82 4.79
N SER A 664 -13.77 -36.32 4.71
CA SER A 664 -14.34 -35.58 3.59
C SER A 664 -15.48 -34.66 4.05
N THR A 665 -15.60 -33.48 3.42
CA THR A 665 -16.66 -32.50 3.70
C THR A 665 -17.90 -32.68 2.85
N GLU A 666 -17.89 -33.62 1.90
CA GLU A 666 -19.01 -34.02 1.04
C GLU A 666 -19.08 -35.55 0.94
N ALA A 667 -20.26 -36.08 0.58
CA ALA A 667 -20.42 -37.52 0.38
C ALA A 667 -21.49 -37.88 -0.66
N THR A 668 -21.44 -39.14 -1.09
CA THR A 668 -22.46 -39.76 -1.92
C THR A 668 -23.30 -40.76 -1.11
N ILE A 669 -24.52 -41.06 -1.58
CA ILE A 669 -25.38 -42.05 -0.90
C ILE A 669 -24.64 -43.37 -0.67
N GLY A 670 -24.55 -43.79 0.60
CA GLY A 670 -23.91 -45.04 1.01
C GLY A 670 -22.39 -44.99 1.13
N GLU A 671 -21.77 -43.84 0.89
CA GLU A 671 -20.35 -43.60 1.17
C GLU A 671 -20.06 -43.61 2.67
N ARG A 672 -18.87 -44.09 3.05
CA ARG A 672 -18.46 -44.16 4.45
C ARG A 672 -17.57 -42.98 4.78
N LEU A 673 -18.10 -42.05 5.57
CA LEU A 673 -17.35 -40.94 6.15
C LEU A 673 -16.82 -41.31 7.53
N SER A 674 -15.63 -40.82 7.86
CA SER A 674 -15.00 -40.90 9.18
C SER A 674 -14.87 -39.49 9.75
N PHE A 675 -15.55 -39.23 10.86
CA PHE A 675 -15.43 -38.00 11.64
C PHE A 675 -14.45 -38.24 12.79
N GLY A 676 -13.32 -37.54 12.78
CA GLY A 676 -12.37 -37.45 13.88
C GLY A 676 -12.65 -36.25 14.79
N VAL A 677 -11.98 -36.23 15.93
CA VAL A 677 -11.98 -35.10 16.86
C VAL A 677 -10.57 -34.57 17.00
N GLU A 678 -10.43 -33.25 16.86
CA GLU A 678 -9.25 -32.49 17.21
C GLU A 678 -9.41 -31.93 18.64
N ASP A 679 -8.39 -32.04 19.48
CA ASP A 679 -8.43 -31.53 20.87
C ASP A 679 -7.86 -30.11 20.92
N THR A 680 -8.75 -29.13 21.05
CA THR A 680 -8.42 -27.70 21.15
C THR A 680 -8.53 -27.19 22.59
N SER A 681 -8.59 -28.08 23.58
CA SER A 681 -8.86 -27.68 24.97
C SER A 681 -7.71 -26.91 25.65
N GLY A 682 -6.51 -26.87 25.06
CA GLY A 682 -5.37 -26.09 25.56
C GLY A 682 -4.68 -26.68 26.80
N ASN A 683 -3.69 -25.95 27.34
CA ASN A 683 -2.88 -26.40 28.47
C ASN A 683 -3.69 -26.46 29.79
N GLU A 684 -3.48 -27.52 30.59
CA GLU A 684 -4.19 -27.83 31.86
C GLU A 684 -5.68 -28.25 31.77
N ARG A 685 -6.23 -28.34 30.56
CA ARG A 685 -7.54 -28.93 30.27
C ARG A 685 -7.36 -30.27 29.55
N TRP A 686 -8.39 -31.12 29.64
CA TRP A 686 -8.47 -32.34 28.84
C TRP A 686 -9.94 -32.72 28.67
N ILE A 687 -10.26 -33.30 27.52
CA ILE A 687 -11.61 -33.74 27.21
C ILE A 687 -12.02 -34.91 28.11
N ASP A 688 -13.11 -34.73 28.88
CA ASP A 688 -13.74 -35.74 29.74
C ASP A 688 -14.80 -36.55 28.99
N SER A 689 -15.54 -35.92 28.07
CA SER A 689 -16.51 -36.62 27.20
C SER A 689 -16.73 -35.98 25.83
N LEU A 690 -17.10 -36.83 24.85
CA LEU A 690 -17.45 -36.46 23.48
C LEU A 690 -18.77 -37.14 23.09
N ALA A 691 -19.71 -36.36 22.55
CA ALA A 691 -20.99 -36.84 22.03
C ALA A 691 -21.24 -36.27 20.63
N TRP A 692 -21.75 -37.09 19.73
CA TRP A 692 -22.01 -36.74 18.34
C TRP A 692 -23.52 -36.83 18.04
N ASP A 693 -24.04 -35.87 17.30
CA ASP A 693 -25.28 -35.95 16.51
C ASP A 693 -24.89 -35.90 15.03
N LEU A 694 -25.25 -36.92 14.26
CA LEU A 694 -24.87 -37.04 12.84
C LEU A 694 -25.92 -36.42 11.91
N GLY A 695 -26.88 -35.65 12.43
CA GLY A 695 -27.82 -34.87 11.62
C GLY A 695 -28.98 -35.68 11.00
N ASP A 696 -28.90 -37.01 10.98
CA ASP A 696 -29.94 -37.92 10.50
C ASP A 696 -30.75 -38.60 11.63
N GLY A 697 -30.50 -38.19 12.88
CA GLY A 697 -31.06 -38.78 14.09
C GLY A 697 -30.23 -39.93 14.67
N THR A 698 -29.06 -40.23 14.09
CA THR A 698 -28.04 -41.12 14.65
C THR A 698 -27.15 -40.35 15.62
N ALA A 699 -26.78 -40.98 16.74
CA ALA A 699 -25.87 -40.42 17.72
C ALA A 699 -24.68 -41.35 17.98
N ALA A 700 -23.51 -40.78 18.24
CA ALA A 700 -22.28 -41.50 18.55
C ALA A 700 -21.51 -40.86 19.71
N THR A 701 -20.40 -41.49 20.13
CA THR A 701 -19.52 -40.98 21.20
C THR A 701 -18.08 -41.40 20.93
N GLY A 702 -17.12 -40.61 21.39
CA GLY A 702 -15.68 -40.91 21.32
C GLY A 702 -14.95 -40.04 20.31
N TRP A 703 -13.63 -40.24 20.22
CA TRP A 703 -12.69 -39.46 19.43
C TRP A 703 -12.81 -39.63 17.91
N TRP A 704 -13.58 -40.62 17.47
CA TRP A 704 -13.93 -40.79 16.07
C TRP A 704 -15.24 -41.55 15.93
N THR A 705 -15.94 -41.34 14.82
CA THR A 705 -17.10 -42.13 14.43
C THR A 705 -17.18 -42.27 12.91
N ASP A 706 -17.62 -43.43 12.42
CA ASP A 706 -17.88 -43.64 11.00
C ASP A 706 -19.40 -43.58 10.76
N HIS A 707 -19.83 -42.94 9.66
CA HIS A 707 -21.25 -42.88 9.28
C HIS A 707 -21.49 -43.02 7.78
N GLN A 708 -22.72 -43.38 7.40
CA GLN A 708 -23.20 -43.45 6.03
C GLN A 708 -24.60 -42.86 5.95
N TYR A 709 -24.84 -42.01 4.94
CA TYR A 709 -26.15 -41.43 4.68
C TYR A 709 -26.86 -42.18 3.55
N ASP A 710 -28.10 -42.61 3.82
CA ASP A 710 -28.90 -43.45 2.90
C ASP A 710 -29.76 -42.65 1.91
N GLU A 711 -29.90 -41.34 2.12
CA GLU A 711 -30.73 -40.44 1.32
C GLU A 711 -29.93 -39.16 1.01
N PRO A 712 -30.23 -38.46 -0.10
CA PRO A 712 -29.56 -37.20 -0.41
C PRO A 712 -30.11 -36.06 0.46
N GLY A 713 -29.24 -35.10 0.79
CA GLY A 713 -29.60 -33.92 1.58
C GLY A 713 -28.43 -33.30 2.32
N GLU A 714 -28.71 -32.22 3.04
CA GLU A 714 -27.76 -31.53 3.92
C GLU A 714 -27.86 -32.11 5.33
N TYR A 715 -26.76 -32.65 5.87
CA TYR A 715 -26.70 -33.20 7.21
C TYR A 715 -25.78 -32.38 8.11
N THR A 716 -26.36 -31.69 9.08
CA THR A 716 -25.58 -30.97 10.10
C THR A 716 -25.09 -31.95 11.16
N VAL A 717 -23.80 -32.26 11.13
CA VAL A 717 -23.10 -33.01 12.16
C VAL A 717 -22.75 -32.05 13.29
N THR A 718 -23.03 -32.45 14.53
CA THR A 718 -22.71 -31.70 15.74
C THR A 718 -21.87 -32.55 16.68
N LEU A 719 -20.72 -32.04 17.09
CA LEU A 719 -19.89 -32.58 18.16
C LEU A 719 -20.13 -31.75 19.41
N THR A 720 -20.44 -32.41 20.53
CA THR A 720 -20.48 -31.81 21.86
C THR A 720 -19.32 -32.35 22.68
N ALA A 721 -18.42 -31.47 23.10
CA ALA A 721 -17.26 -31.81 23.91
C ALA A 721 -17.43 -31.27 25.33
N THR A 722 -16.98 -32.04 26.32
CA THR A 722 -16.97 -31.62 27.73
C THR A 722 -15.58 -31.81 28.32
N ASP A 723 -15.02 -30.80 28.96
CA ASP A 723 -13.70 -30.89 29.60
C ASP A 723 -13.74 -31.38 31.06
N ASN A 724 -12.55 -31.53 31.64
CA ASN A 724 -12.31 -31.87 33.04
C ASN A 724 -12.80 -30.84 34.08
N LYS A 725 -13.22 -29.64 33.65
CA LYS A 725 -13.82 -28.60 34.49
C LYS A 725 -15.35 -28.58 34.39
N GLY A 726 -15.92 -29.34 33.46
CA GLY A 726 -17.35 -29.41 33.20
C GLY A 726 -17.86 -28.32 32.25
N THR A 727 -16.97 -27.68 31.50
CA THR A 727 -17.29 -26.83 30.34
C THR A 727 -17.87 -27.71 29.25
N GLU A 728 -18.94 -27.27 28.58
CA GLU A 728 -19.50 -27.95 27.41
C GLU A 728 -19.50 -26.98 26.22
N THR A 729 -18.95 -27.41 25.08
CA THR A 729 -18.97 -26.65 23.83
C THR A 729 -19.51 -27.53 22.71
N THR A 730 -19.98 -26.89 21.63
CA THR A 730 -20.38 -27.58 20.42
C THR A 730 -19.62 -27.08 19.21
N ASP A 731 -19.24 -28.00 18.34
CA ASP A 731 -18.77 -27.71 16.99
C ASP A 731 -19.73 -28.34 15.97
N THR A 732 -19.90 -27.71 14.80
CA THR A 732 -20.84 -28.18 13.78
C THR A 732 -20.27 -28.09 12.38
N ILE A 733 -20.51 -29.12 11.56
CA ILE A 733 -20.22 -29.12 10.12
C ILE A 733 -21.45 -29.58 9.34
N THR A 734 -21.70 -29.01 8.17
CA THR A 734 -22.76 -29.48 7.27
C THR A 734 -22.15 -30.34 6.17
N ILE A 735 -22.68 -31.56 6.01
CA ILE A 735 -22.27 -32.51 4.98
C ILE A 735 -23.37 -32.56 3.90
N PRO A 736 -23.13 -32.02 2.69
CA PRO A 736 -23.96 -32.28 1.54
C PRO A 736 -23.80 -33.75 1.11
N VAL A 737 -24.92 -34.44 0.95
CA VAL A 737 -24.97 -35.81 0.44
C VAL A 737 -25.72 -35.84 -0.88
N GLU A 738 -25.02 -36.22 -1.94
CA GLU A 738 -25.58 -36.26 -3.28
C GLU A 738 -26.03 -37.66 -3.73
N ASP A 739 -27.10 -37.70 -4.52
CA ASP A 739 -27.52 -38.90 -5.24
C ASP A 739 -26.84 -38.95 -6.62
N LEU A 740 -25.67 -39.59 -6.67
CA LEU A 740 -24.94 -39.79 -7.92
C LEU A 740 -25.50 -40.95 -8.78
N THR A 741 -26.64 -41.55 -8.42
CA THR A 741 -27.24 -42.64 -9.21
C THR A 741 -27.97 -42.17 -10.48
N GLN A 742 -28.14 -40.85 -10.66
CA GLN A 742 -28.70 -40.30 -11.90
C GLN A 742 -27.66 -40.34 -13.04
N PRO A 743 -28.04 -40.74 -14.27
CA PRO A 743 -27.11 -40.79 -15.40
C PRO A 743 -26.45 -39.44 -15.68
N ILE A 744 -25.11 -39.40 -15.62
CA ILE A 744 -24.32 -38.19 -15.91
C ILE A 744 -24.09 -37.98 -17.41
N ALA A 745 -24.44 -38.97 -18.22
CA ALA A 745 -24.29 -38.95 -19.66
C ALA A 745 -25.50 -39.63 -20.31
N ARG A 746 -26.16 -38.97 -21.25
CA ARG A 746 -27.30 -39.53 -21.98
C ARG A 746 -26.88 -40.09 -23.32
N LEU A 747 -27.28 -41.32 -23.57
CA LEU A 747 -27.02 -42.04 -24.81
C LEU A 747 -28.11 -41.76 -25.85
N THR A 748 -27.71 -41.37 -27.07
CA THR A 748 -28.62 -41.31 -28.24
C THR A 748 -28.07 -42.06 -29.44
N ALA A 749 -28.95 -42.65 -30.24
CA ALA A 749 -28.61 -43.37 -31.47
C ALA A 749 -29.39 -42.84 -32.68
N SER A 750 -28.80 -42.89 -33.87
CA SER A 750 -29.46 -42.41 -35.11
C SER A 750 -30.69 -43.25 -35.53
N THR A 751 -30.76 -44.51 -35.09
CA THR A 751 -31.90 -45.42 -35.26
C THR A 751 -31.75 -46.56 -34.26
N THR A 752 -32.88 -47.15 -33.82
CA THR A 752 -32.91 -48.38 -33.02
C THR A 752 -33.24 -49.63 -33.84
N ASN A 753 -33.54 -49.46 -35.14
CA ASN A 753 -33.92 -50.54 -36.05
C ASN A 753 -33.10 -50.50 -37.37
N PRO A 754 -31.77 -50.64 -37.31
CA PRO A 754 -30.94 -50.65 -38.51
C PRO A 754 -31.11 -51.95 -39.31
N SER A 755 -30.94 -51.88 -40.63
CA SER A 755 -30.73 -53.09 -41.43
C SER A 755 -29.34 -53.67 -41.16
N VAL A 756 -29.15 -54.97 -41.43
CA VAL A 756 -27.81 -55.58 -41.44
C VAL A 756 -26.82 -54.74 -42.26
N ASN A 757 -25.63 -54.50 -41.70
CA ASN A 757 -24.58 -53.63 -42.24
C ASN A 757 -24.93 -52.13 -42.36
N GLU A 758 -26.05 -51.62 -41.85
CA GLU A 758 -26.33 -50.19 -41.78
C GLU A 758 -25.44 -49.48 -40.75
N ARG A 759 -24.99 -48.26 -41.04
CA ARG A 759 -24.17 -47.46 -40.09
C ARG A 759 -25.08 -46.76 -39.10
N VAL A 760 -24.98 -47.14 -37.83
CA VAL A 760 -25.62 -46.42 -36.72
C VAL A 760 -24.60 -45.48 -36.10
N THR A 761 -24.97 -44.23 -35.86
CA THR A 761 -24.13 -43.28 -35.10
C THR A 761 -24.70 -43.09 -33.70
N PHE A 762 -23.83 -43.07 -32.71
CA PHE A 762 -24.14 -42.89 -31.31
C PHE A 762 -23.52 -41.60 -30.79
N ARG A 763 -24.26 -40.84 -29.98
CA ARG A 763 -23.82 -39.58 -29.38
C ARG A 763 -24.11 -39.60 -27.89
N VAL A 764 -23.18 -39.00 -27.14
CA VAL A 764 -23.37 -38.68 -25.74
C VAL A 764 -23.81 -37.23 -25.61
N GLU A 765 -24.80 -36.99 -24.76
CA GLU A 765 -25.17 -35.66 -24.28
C GLU A 765 -24.77 -35.58 -22.80
N ASN A 766 -23.97 -34.58 -22.43
CA ASN A 766 -23.55 -34.41 -21.04
C ASN A 766 -24.75 -34.01 -20.17
N SER A 767 -24.96 -34.71 -19.05
CA SER A 767 -25.95 -34.39 -18.03
C SER A 767 -25.38 -34.34 -16.61
N SER A 768 -24.05 -34.16 -16.46
CA SER A 768 -23.34 -34.15 -15.18
C SER A 768 -23.68 -32.97 -14.25
N GLY A 769 -24.22 -31.86 -14.76
CA GLY A 769 -24.51 -30.65 -13.97
C GLY A 769 -23.32 -29.69 -13.89
N ASN A 770 -23.43 -28.66 -13.04
CA ASN A 770 -22.30 -27.77 -12.71
C ASN A 770 -21.33 -28.50 -11.77
N GLU A 771 -20.04 -28.13 -11.78
CA GLU A 771 -18.96 -28.70 -10.92
C GLU A 771 -18.60 -30.18 -11.15
N ARG A 772 -19.32 -30.91 -12.01
CA ARG A 772 -18.96 -32.26 -12.47
C ARG A 772 -18.67 -32.29 -13.96
N TRP A 773 -17.55 -32.90 -14.39
CA TRP A 773 -17.24 -33.16 -15.79
C TRP A 773 -16.91 -34.63 -16.05
N ILE A 774 -17.17 -35.08 -17.28
CA ILE A 774 -16.95 -36.47 -17.68
C ILE A 774 -15.47 -36.67 -18.02
N ASP A 775 -14.80 -37.50 -17.23
CA ASP A 775 -13.40 -37.91 -17.42
C ASP A 775 -13.27 -39.03 -18.46
N SER A 776 -14.22 -39.97 -18.50
CA SER A 776 -14.17 -41.09 -19.44
C SER A 776 -15.54 -41.58 -19.93
N LEU A 777 -15.56 -42.13 -21.16
CA LEU A 777 -16.74 -42.69 -21.81
C LEU A 777 -16.38 -44.00 -22.51
N GLU A 778 -16.93 -45.11 -22.03
CA GLU A 778 -16.71 -46.45 -22.57
C GLU A 778 -18.01 -47.04 -23.14
N TRP A 779 -17.88 -47.79 -24.22
CA TRP A 779 -18.99 -48.34 -24.98
C TRP A 779 -18.87 -49.85 -25.16
N THR A 780 -19.99 -50.56 -25.03
CA THR A 780 -20.13 -51.93 -25.53
C THR A 780 -21.35 -52.03 -26.45
N PHE A 781 -21.21 -52.65 -27.62
CA PHE A 781 -22.29 -52.67 -28.63
C PHE A 781 -23.18 -53.92 -28.58
N GLY A 782 -22.92 -54.85 -27.66
CA GLY A 782 -23.68 -56.09 -27.48
C GLY A 782 -23.29 -57.24 -28.42
N ASP A 783 -22.40 -57.02 -29.39
CA ASP A 783 -21.86 -58.03 -30.32
C ASP A 783 -20.42 -58.47 -30.01
N GLY A 784 -19.88 -58.00 -28.88
CA GLY A 784 -18.51 -58.25 -28.43
C GLY A 784 -17.51 -57.16 -28.83
N THR A 785 -17.94 -56.10 -29.51
CA THR A 785 -17.10 -54.93 -29.81
C THR A 785 -17.25 -53.82 -28.76
N THR A 786 -16.20 -53.02 -28.60
CA THR A 786 -16.13 -51.88 -27.66
C THR A 786 -15.57 -50.63 -28.34
N ALA A 787 -15.81 -49.46 -27.75
CA ALA A 787 -15.25 -48.19 -28.19
C ALA A 787 -15.18 -47.18 -27.03
N GLU A 788 -14.57 -46.02 -27.26
CA GLU A 788 -14.46 -44.92 -26.29
C GLU A 788 -14.86 -43.58 -26.91
N GLY A 789 -15.15 -42.59 -26.07
CA GLY A 789 -15.32 -41.19 -26.47
C GLY A 789 -16.76 -40.74 -26.76
N TRP A 790 -16.92 -39.43 -26.98
CA TRP A 790 -18.20 -38.72 -27.08
C TRP A 790 -19.06 -39.06 -28.30
N TRP A 791 -18.46 -39.63 -29.34
CA TRP A 791 -19.14 -39.97 -30.58
C TRP A 791 -18.61 -41.25 -31.20
N ASN A 792 -19.51 -42.18 -31.52
CA ASN A 792 -19.15 -43.47 -32.10
C ASN A 792 -20.04 -43.84 -33.28
N ALA A 793 -19.57 -44.77 -34.12
CA ALA A 793 -20.36 -45.33 -35.20
C ALA A 793 -20.11 -46.83 -35.37
N HIS A 794 -21.18 -47.61 -35.47
CA HIS A 794 -21.12 -49.06 -35.49
C HIS A 794 -21.96 -49.68 -36.62
N ARG A 795 -21.67 -50.94 -36.97
CA ARG A 795 -22.44 -51.75 -37.92
C ARG A 795 -22.55 -53.18 -37.38
N TYR A 796 -23.75 -53.76 -37.50
CA TYR A 796 -24.01 -55.15 -37.11
C TYR A 796 -24.02 -56.06 -38.34
N ASP A 797 -23.25 -57.15 -38.27
CA ASP A 797 -23.04 -58.09 -39.39
C ASP A 797 -24.14 -59.16 -39.50
N GLU A 798 -24.89 -59.42 -38.42
CA GLU A 798 -25.96 -60.40 -38.35
C GLU A 798 -27.25 -59.78 -37.79
N PRO A 799 -28.44 -60.29 -38.16
CA PRO A 799 -29.70 -59.86 -37.55
C PRO A 799 -29.81 -60.36 -36.11
N GLY A 800 -30.40 -59.55 -35.22
CA GLY A 800 -30.49 -59.86 -33.80
C GLY A 800 -30.85 -58.67 -32.93
N GLU A 801 -31.00 -58.92 -31.63
CA GLU A 801 -31.14 -57.87 -30.62
C GLU A 801 -29.80 -57.66 -29.93
N TYR A 802 -29.29 -56.42 -29.97
CA TYR A 802 -28.02 -56.03 -29.36
C TYR A 802 -28.27 -54.93 -28.34
N THR A 803 -27.75 -55.08 -27.13
CA THR A 803 -27.78 -54.02 -26.11
C THR A 803 -26.51 -53.19 -26.22
N VAL A 804 -26.67 -51.92 -26.55
CA VAL A 804 -25.60 -50.93 -26.48
C VAL A 804 -25.57 -50.37 -25.07
N THR A 805 -24.42 -50.41 -24.43
CA THR A 805 -24.18 -49.89 -23.08
C THR A 805 -23.14 -48.78 -23.16
N LEU A 806 -23.47 -47.62 -22.61
CA LEU A 806 -22.54 -46.52 -22.35
C LEU A 806 -22.24 -46.49 -20.86
N THR A 807 -20.97 -46.56 -20.49
CA THR A 807 -20.47 -46.29 -19.13
C THR A 807 -19.77 -44.93 -19.15
N ALA A 808 -20.17 -44.03 -18.26
CA ALA A 808 -19.55 -42.72 -18.10
C ALA A 808 -18.95 -42.62 -16.70
N THR A 809 -17.73 -42.10 -16.61
CA THR A 809 -17.00 -41.80 -15.38
C THR A 809 -16.73 -40.31 -15.30
N ASP A 810 -16.98 -39.68 -14.17
CA ASP A 810 -16.66 -38.26 -13.94
C ASP A 810 -15.34 -38.04 -13.21
N ASN A 811 -15.04 -36.77 -12.94
CA ASN A 811 -13.89 -36.27 -12.20
C ASN A 811 -13.78 -36.73 -10.74
N THR A 812 -14.84 -37.32 -10.17
CA THR A 812 -14.85 -37.90 -8.82
C THR A 812 -14.61 -39.42 -8.85
N GLY A 813 -14.59 -40.03 -10.04
CA GLY A 813 -14.49 -41.47 -10.23
C GLY A 813 -15.83 -42.21 -10.17
N ALA A 814 -16.96 -41.49 -10.09
CA ALA A 814 -18.30 -42.09 -10.06
C ALA A 814 -18.72 -42.61 -11.44
N GLU A 815 -19.26 -43.83 -11.51
CA GLU A 815 -19.71 -44.47 -12.76
C GLU A 815 -21.23 -44.54 -12.89
N THR A 816 -21.75 -44.14 -14.05
CA THR A 816 -23.17 -44.39 -14.41
C THR A 816 -23.29 -45.11 -15.74
N THR A 817 -24.40 -45.83 -15.93
CA THR A 817 -24.64 -46.63 -17.13
C THR A 817 -25.98 -46.30 -17.81
N GLU A 818 -25.95 -46.10 -19.12
CA GLU A 818 -27.11 -45.94 -19.99
C GLU A 818 -27.16 -47.05 -21.05
N THR A 819 -28.36 -47.50 -21.41
CA THR A 819 -28.51 -48.59 -22.40
C THR A 819 -29.56 -48.30 -23.47
N ILE A 820 -29.27 -48.70 -24.71
CA ILE A 820 -30.25 -48.73 -25.81
C ILE A 820 -30.23 -50.10 -26.48
N THR A 821 -31.41 -50.68 -26.70
CA THR A 821 -31.56 -51.90 -27.49
C THR A 821 -31.66 -51.60 -29.00
N MET A 822 -30.83 -52.29 -29.78
CA MET A 822 -30.82 -52.28 -31.24
C MET A 822 -31.47 -53.57 -31.76
N THR A 823 -32.50 -53.45 -32.59
CA THR A 823 -33.15 -54.58 -33.28
C THR A 823 -32.74 -54.56 -34.76
N VAL A 824 -31.81 -55.44 -35.14
CA VAL A 824 -31.22 -55.50 -36.48
C VAL A 824 -31.98 -56.50 -37.35
N ASP A 825 -32.54 -56.04 -38.48
CA ASP A 825 -33.34 -56.85 -39.42
C ASP A 825 -32.63 -57.14 -40.77
#